data_AF-A0A9P8A7L6-F1
#
_entry.id   AF-A0A9P8A7L6-F1
#
_cell.length_a   1.000
_cell.length_b   1.000
_cell.length_c   1.000
_cell.angle_alpha   90.00
_cell.angle_beta   90.00
_cell.angle_gamma   90.00
#
_symmetry.space_group_name_H-M   'P 1'
#
loop_
_entity.id
_entity.type
_entity.pdbx_description
1 polymer ?
#
loop_
_entity_poly.entity_id
_entity_poly.type
_entity_poly.pdbx_seq_one_letter_code
_entity_poly.pdbx_strand_id
1 'polypeptide(L)'
;MSKARDLHSSDRDVAFPMPIDVKLGERLQDHESDNATRIADELEITIINRDKRRTVCPVYRRDVHGKSPGILKAKFTVHKDIPTQFAKGVFVPGKTYEALVRLSNADADPDLSDDNNDHHGIAIKLMGVEGLKILETDKEAKTQDFLMISLPFHLTNDAHAYATMSAMLNSWNPLVRAAAPLSLGARGLLNGFWLKWGKIANPLQIQYFSAVPYALGTGHDRQAVKYSMKPVLPLQDVIPAHPERDYLHRVVTDTLSKGEVQYSFMIQPKVGESMDVEDSMTGWSEEESPFQRVATITFPQQEVDNEEVGDEELNALGERLSFNPWHSLVEHRPLGAINRGSMRSDVNVSVHEIDKPYGARCELKNLNSMKSVMDAIEPDLPRLVLGRETIQELKDSLPELAGARRDRIMKSYGLGMIETRTLMGEEGRIEYFEAVIVTAAQLGTLVDCVDQGLISAKAGKNVINQMVEGDSRSTSEIVEEKEWRQMDNQCELGQMCDAIIPQYPDKVKIVQKGSVRVLGFFGGQIMKESQGRANPVALIFSTMMTAVMTAVMTAVMTAVMATVMAAVMATVMAAVMATVMATVMAAVMATVMATVMAAVMAAVMTATVTTKDCNSFSISDWGGGNLSSSHDGKDAQRQDCFEMHDEKVGGLVWSCEEEKRNKAAASAKLAP
;
A
#
# COMPACT_ATOMS: atom_id res chain seq x y z
N MET A 1 26.52 25.36 -24.77
CA MET A 1 26.33 24.55 -26.01
C MET A 1 27.61 24.56 -26.83
N SER A 2 27.78 23.65 -27.79
CA SER A 2 28.95 23.53 -28.69
C SER A 2 30.28 23.06 -28.06
N LYS A 3 30.30 21.82 -27.52
CA LYS A 3 31.46 20.89 -27.52
C LYS A 3 31.13 19.49 -26.92
N ALA A 4 29.88 19.03 -27.04
CA ALA A 4 29.37 17.80 -26.40
C ALA A 4 28.59 16.90 -27.39
N ARG A 5 29.02 16.91 -28.67
CA ARG A 5 28.56 16.02 -29.74
C ARG A 5 29.76 15.80 -30.66
N ASP A 6 30.42 14.65 -30.50
CA ASP A 6 31.29 13.94 -31.46
C ASP A 6 32.03 12.79 -30.73
N LEU A 7 31.24 11.92 -30.07
CA LEU A 7 31.70 10.67 -29.43
C LEU A 7 30.77 9.52 -29.84
N HIS A 8 30.44 9.45 -31.14
CA HIS A 8 29.63 8.41 -31.78
C HIS A 8 30.34 7.86 -33.04
N SER A 9 31.66 7.74 -32.97
CA SER A 9 32.50 7.10 -33.99
C SER A 9 32.97 5.72 -33.50
N SER A 10 32.16 4.70 -33.81
CA SER A 10 32.53 3.41 -34.43
C SER A 10 33.95 2.80 -34.24
N ASP A 11 34.66 3.03 -33.14
CA ASP A 11 36.03 2.53 -32.96
C ASP A 11 36.34 2.29 -31.46
N ARG A 12 35.70 1.25 -30.89
CA ARG A 12 35.99 0.74 -29.53
C ARG A 12 36.30 -0.76 -29.57
N ASP A 13 37.24 -1.14 -30.43
CA ASP A 13 37.91 -2.44 -30.35
C ASP A 13 38.76 -2.52 -29.06
N VAL A 14 38.10 -2.92 -27.97
CA VAL A 14 38.76 -3.25 -26.70
C VAL A 14 39.55 -4.54 -26.90
N ALA A 15 40.79 -4.40 -27.36
CA ALA A 15 41.71 -5.50 -27.59
C ALA A 15 42.01 -6.25 -26.28
N PHE A 16 41.95 -7.58 -26.33
CA PHE A 16 42.48 -8.42 -25.26
C PHE A 16 44.01 -8.27 -25.19
N PRO A 17 44.63 -8.34 -23.99
CA PRO A 17 46.08 -8.17 -23.83
C PRO A 17 46.88 -9.30 -24.50
N MET A 18 46.23 -10.42 -24.77
CA MET A 18 46.76 -11.57 -25.49
C MET A 18 45.78 -11.96 -26.61
N PRO A 19 46.27 -12.28 -27.82
CA PRO A 19 45.41 -12.70 -28.94
C PRO A 19 44.78 -14.07 -28.69
N ILE A 20 43.60 -14.29 -29.28
CA ILE A 20 42.78 -15.49 -29.15
C ILE A 20 43.51 -16.73 -29.69
N ASP A 21 43.54 -17.79 -28.88
CA ASP A 21 44.34 -18.98 -29.16
C ASP A 21 43.54 -20.12 -29.80
N VAL A 22 43.30 -19.96 -31.10
CA VAL A 22 42.63 -20.95 -31.94
C VAL A 22 43.31 -22.33 -31.97
N LYS A 23 44.58 -22.44 -31.55
CA LYS A 23 45.28 -23.74 -31.44
C LYS A 23 44.95 -24.50 -30.17
N LEU A 24 44.61 -23.79 -29.10
CA LEU A 24 44.09 -24.37 -27.86
C LEU A 24 42.58 -24.61 -27.93
N GLY A 25 41.92 -24.02 -28.93
CA GLY A 25 40.48 -24.17 -29.19
C GLY A 25 39.67 -22.92 -28.85
N GLU A 26 40.30 -21.82 -28.44
CA GLU A 26 39.57 -20.58 -28.16
C GLU A 26 38.92 -20.00 -29.41
N ARG A 27 37.72 -19.44 -29.23
CA ARG A 27 36.90 -18.77 -30.24
C ARG A 27 36.20 -17.60 -29.58
N LEU A 28 36.18 -16.43 -30.23
CA LEU A 28 35.31 -15.33 -29.80
C LEU A 28 33.85 -15.74 -29.99
N GLN A 29 33.01 -15.38 -29.03
CA GLN A 29 31.56 -15.52 -29.14
C GLN A 29 30.96 -14.32 -29.90
N ASP A 30 29.78 -14.52 -30.49
CA ASP A 30 29.05 -13.45 -31.17
C ASP A 30 28.78 -12.29 -30.20
N HIS A 31 29.15 -11.07 -30.61
CA HIS A 31 29.02 -9.86 -29.80
C HIS A 31 29.74 -9.89 -28.43
N GLU A 32 30.77 -10.73 -28.23
CA GLU A 32 31.48 -10.86 -26.93
C GLU A 32 31.99 -9.50 -26.40
N SER A 33 32.51 -8.62 -27.27
CA SER A 33 33.01 -7.29 -26.87
C SER A 33 31.89 -6.29 -26.55
N ASP A 34 30.78 -6.32 -27.31
CA ASP A 34 29.60 -5.47 -27.09
C ASP A 34 28.90 -5.85 -25.77
N ASN A 35 28.71 -7.16 -25.56
CA ASN A 35 28.13 -7.72 -24.35
C ASN A 35 28.99 -7.38 -23.12
N ALA A 36 30.32 -7.56 -23.19
CA ALA A 36 31.22 -7.20 -22.09
C ALA A 36 31.17 -5.70 -21.70
N THR A 37 30.78 -4.83 -22.63
CA THR A 37 30.52 -3.41 -22.33
C THR A 37 29.19 -3.26 -21.58
N ARG A 38 28.09 -3.76 -22.15
CA ARG A 38 26.74 -3.65 -21.57
C ARG A 38 26.61 -4.32 -20.20
N ILE A 39 27.30 -5.44 -19.97
CA ILE A 39 27.34 -6.15 -18.69
C ILE A 39 27.85 -5.24 -17.56
N ALA A 40 28.88 -4.43 -17.82
CA ALA A 40 29.41 -3.52 -16.82
C ALA A 40 28.40 -2.42 -16.48
N ASP A 41 27.75 -1.82 -17.49
CA ASP A 41 26.70 -0.80 -17.29
C ASP A 41 25.54 -1.36 -16.43
N GLU A 42 25.10 -2.61 -16.70
CA GLU A 42 24.02 -3.28 -15.96
C GLU A 42 24.42 -3.66 -14.52
N LEU A 43 25.69 -4.02 -14.28
CA LEU A 43 26.17 -4.43 -12.96
C LEU A 43 26.65 -3.24 -12.09
N GLU A 44 27.15 -2.15 -12.68
CA GLU A 44 27.37 -0.86 -11.99
C GLU A 44 26.04 -0.37 -11.36
N ILE A 45 24.97 -0.37 -12.15
CA ILE A 45 23.60 -0.09 -11.69
C ILE A 45 23.16 -1.06 -10.58
N THR A 46 23.52 -2.33 -10.67
CA THR A 46 23.14 -3.35 -9.67
C THR A 46 23.86 -3.15 -8.34
N ILE A 47 25.17 -2.87 -8.35
CA ILE A 47 25.99 -2.59 -7.16
C ILE A 47 25.49 -1.33 -6.45
N ILE A 48 25.33 -0.22 -7.18
CA ILE A 48 24.83 1.06 -6.64
C ILE A 48 23.42 0.91 -6.05
N ASN A 49 22.55 0.11 -6.66
CA ASN A 49 21.20 -0.15 -6.14
C ASN A 49 21.16 -1.15 -4.98
N ARG A 50 22.22 -1.93 -4.75
CA ARG A 50 22.39 -2.78 -3.55
C ARG A 50 22.84 -1.94 -2.36
N ASP A 51 23.79 -1.04 -2.60
CA ASP A 51 24.37 -0.13 -1.60
C ASP A 51 23.31 0.80 -0.98
N LYS A 52 22.48 1.43 -1.83
CA LYS A 52 21.32 2.27 -1.42
C LYS A 52 20.25 1.57 -0.56
N ARG A 53 20.39 0.27 -0.29
CA ARG A 53 19.49 -0.53 0.58
C ARG A 53 20.15 -0.96 1.89
N ARG A 54 21.47 -0.83 2.05
CA ARG A 54 22.20 -1.16 3.28
C ARG A 54 22.36 0.08 4.16
N THR A 55 21.34 0.41 4.94
CA THR A 55 21.31 1.59 5.83
C THR A 55 22.41 1.62 6.91
N VAL A 56 23.09 0.51 7.19
CA VAL A 56 24.16 0.42 8.21
C VAL A 56 25.28 -0.55 7.78
N CYS A 57 26.16 -0.13 6.87
CA CYS A 57 27.46 -0.80 6.63
C CYS A 57 28.50 0.15 6.00
N PRO A 58 29.58 0.54 6.71
CA PRO A 58 30.61 1.44 6.18
C PRO A 58 31.73 0.72 5.40
N VAL A 59 31.53 -0.54 5.01
CA VAL A 59 32.54 -1.38 4.34
C VAL A 59 31.90 -2.11 3.16
N TYR A 60 32.38 -1.82 1.94
CA TYR A 60 32.03 -2.60 0.75
C TYR A 60 32.51 -4.04 0.92
N ARG A 61 31.71 -5.01 0.47
CA ARG A 61 32.05 -6.44 0.47
C ARG A 61 31.84 -7.00 -0.94
N ARG A 62 32.46 -8.16 -1.21
CA ARG A 62 32.43 -8.82 -2.54
C ARG A 62 30.99 -9.03 -3.01
N ASP A 63 30.79 -8.90 -4.32
CA ASP A 63 29.47 -8.96 -4.99
C ASP A 63 28.88 -10.37 -5.06
N VAL A 64 29.77 -11.38 -4.96
CA VAL A 64 29.56 -12.82 -4.73
C VAL A 64 30.66 -13.32 -3.78
N HIS A 65 30.55 -14.53 -3.24
CA HIS A 65 31.50 -15.09 -2.25
C HIS A 65 31.72 -14.19 -1.01
N GLY A 66 30.63 -13.60 -0.51
CA GLY A 66 30.62 -12.60 0.55
C GLY A 66 30.99 -13.14 1.93
N LYS A 67 30.69 -14.42 2.20
CA LYS A 67 31.04 -15.11 3.45
C LYS A 67 32.29 -15.97 3.30
N SER A 68 33.17 -15.95 4.30
CA SER A 68 34.38 -16.78 4.38
C SER A 68 34.36 -17.68 5.63
N PRO A 69 34.47 -19.01 5.48
CA PRO A 69 34.74 -19.92 6.59
C PRO A 69 36.17 -19.85 7.18
N GLY A 70 37.08 -19.07 6.59
CA GLY A 70 38.42 -18.90 7.13
C GLY A 70 39.50 -18.53 6.11
N ILE A 71 40.55 -17.89 6.61
CA ILE A 71 41.73 -17.45 5.87
C ILE A 71 42.95 -18.25 6.34
N LEU A 72 43.49 -19.10 5.48
CA LEU A 72 44.38 -20.19 5.87
C LEU A 72 45.79 -20.03 5.29
N LYS A 73 46.81 -20.23 6.14
CA LYS A 73 48.21 -20.36 5.74
C LYS A 73 48.43 -21.78 5.20
N ALA A 74 49.10 -21.94 4.05
CA ALA A 74 49.32 -23.24 3.41
C ALA A 74 50.68 -23.32 2.71
N LYS A 75 51.14 -24.53 2.38
CA LYS A 75 52.35 -24.79 1.60
C LYS A 75 52.03 -25.57 0.33
N PHE A 76 52.41 -25.05 -0.82
CA PHE A 76 52.20 -25.67 -2.14
C PHE A 76 53.52 -26.29 -2.63
N THR A 77 53.62 -27.61 -2.64
CA THR A 77 54.83 -28.36 -2.98
C THR A 77 54.65 -29.14 -4.27
N VAL A 78 55.35 -28.72 -5.33
CA VAL A 78 55.37 -29.41 -6.64
C VAL A 78 56.12 -30.73 -6.49
N HIS A 79 55.58 -31.81 -7.07
CA HIS A 79 56.24 -33.12 -7.04
C HIS A 79 57.52 -33.11 -7.89
N LYS A 80 58.47 -34.02 -7.62
CA LYS A 80 59.79 -34.04 -8.31
C LYS A 80 59.77 -34.80 -9.63
N ASP A 81 58.75 -35.63 -9.78
CA ASP A 81 58.52 -36.68 -10.77
C ASP A 81 57.36 -36.34 -11.71
N ILE A 82 56.94 -35.07 -11.76
CA ILE A 82 55.89 -34.62 -12.67
C ILE A 82 56.27 -34.83 -14.16
N PRO A 83 55.32 -35.20 -15.03
CA PRO A 83 55.54 -35.22 -16.47
C PRO A 83 56.09 -33.89 -17.00
N THR A 84 57.11 -33.93 -17.86
CA THR A 84 57.80 -32.73 -18.38
C THR A 84 56.87 -31.78 -19.13
N GLN A 85 55.82 -32.30 -19.77
CA GLN A 85 54.74 -31.53 -20.40
C GLN A 85 53.96 -30.61 -19.43
N PHE A 86 53.98 -30.91 -18.12
CA PHE A 86 53.35 -30.13 -17.06
C PHE A 86 54.34 -29.27 -16.27
N ALA A 87 55.65 -29.44 -16.47
CA ALA A 87 56.71 -28.68 -15.79
C ALA A 87 56.83 -27.26 -16.39
N LYS A 88 55.80 -26.44 -16.17
CA LYS A 88 55.58 -25.11 -16.78
C LYS A 88 55.13 -24.11 -15.71
N GLY A 89 55.56 -22.85 -15.86
CA GLY A 89 55.20 -21.76 -14.94
C GLY A 89 55.51 -22.07 -13.48
N VAL A 90 54.50 -22.12 -12.61
CA VAL A 90 54.67 -22.41 -11.18
C VAL A 90 55.07 -23.85 -10.89
N PHE A 91 54.78 -24.81 -11.78
CA PHE A 91 55.08 -26.24 -11.60
C PHE A 91 56.55 -26.56 -11.88
N VAL A 92 57.46 -25.90 -11.16
CA VAL A 92 58.89 -26.21 -11.16
C VAL A 92 59.11 -27.46 -10.28
N PRO A 93 59.62 -28.59 -10.81
CA PRO A 93 59.69 -29.86 -10.06
C PRO A 93 60.39 -29.74 -8.71
N GLY A 94 59.74 -30.19 -7.64
CA GLY A 94 60.27 -30.12 -6.28
C GLY A 94 60.30 -28.74 -5.62
N LYS A 95 59.80 -27.67 -6.27
CA LYS A 95 59.72 -26.33 -5.66
C LYS A 95 58.54 -26.26 -4.69
N THR A 96 58.76 -25.61 -3.55
CA THR A 96 57.72 -25.25 -2.57
C THR A 96 57.46 -23.75 -2.61
N TYR A 97 56.20 -23.38 -2.48
CA TYR A 97 55.73 -22.01 -2.29
C TYR A 97 54.95 -21.92 -0.98
N GLU A 98 55.12 -20.83 -0.23
CA GLU A 98 54.14 -20.46 0.79
C GLU A 98 52.89 -19.93 0.07
N ALA A 99 51.70 -20.17 0.64
CA ALA A 99 50.42 -19.83 0.05
C ALA A 99 49.46 -19.29 1.12
N LEU A 100 48.59 -18.37 0.69
CA LEU A 100 47.50 -17.84 1.50
C LEU A 100 46.17 -18.12 0.81
N VAL A 101 45.23 -18.70 1.53
CA VAL A 101 44.03 -19.32 0.96
C VAL A 101 42.77 -18.77 1.61
N ARG A 102 41.82 -18.27 0.80
CA ARG A 102 40.47 -17.89 1.27
C ARG A 102 39.49 -19.00 0.95
N LEU A 103 38.86 -19.57 1.98
CA LEU A 103 37.64 -20.36 1.83
C LEU A 103 36.44 -19.41 1.68
N SER A 104 35.38 -19.84 1.01
CA SER A 104 34.17 -19.04 0.85
C SER A 104 32.93 -19.89 0.57
N ASN A 105 31.76 -19.37 0.95
CA ASN A 105 30.48 -19.78 0.35
C ASN A 105 30.31 -18.98 -0.97
N ALA A 106 29.23 -19.13 -1.74
CA ALA A 106 29.06 -18.44 -3.03
C ALA A 106 28.06 -17.27 -2.99
N ASP A 107 27.08 -17.28 -2.08
CA ASP A 107 26.20 -16.12 -1.87
C ASP A 107 27.01 -14.89 -1.42
N ALA A 108 26.44 -13.72 -1.72
CA ALA A 108 27.00 -12.40 -1.53
C ALA A 108 26.57 -11.75 -0.21
N ASP A 109 25.54 -12.29 0.45
CA ASP A 109 25.09 -11.82 1.76
C ASP A 109 25.84 -12.57 2.88
N PRO A 110 26.79 -11.91 3.59
CA PRO A 110 27.67 -12.59 4.55
C PRO A 110 26.94 -13.09 5.80
N ASP A 111 25.76 -12.56 6.09
CA ASP A 111 24.96 -12.88 7.27
C ASP A 111 24.06 -14.12 7.08
N LEU A 112 24.08 -14.74 5.90
CA LEU A 112 23.36 -15.98 5.63
C LEU A 112 23.94 -17.17 6.42
N SER A 113 23.05 -18.10 6.78
CA SER A 113 23.42 -19.36 7.42
C SER A 113 24.14 -20.30 6.45
N ASP A 114 25.20 -20.95 6.95
CA ASP A 114 25.86 -22.09 6.30
C ASP A 114 24.94 -23.32 6.16
N ASP A 115 23.80 -23.33 6.88
CA ASP A 115 22.78 -24.38 6.81
C ASP A 115 22.09 -24.47 5.43
N ASN A 116 22.21 -23.41 4.61
CA ASN A 116 21.67 -23.35 3.26
C ASN A 116 22.37 -24.32 2.29
N ASN A 117 21.67 -24.70 1.21
CA ASN A 117 22.32 -25.26 0.03
C ASN A 117 23.02 -24.12 -0.73
N ASP A 118 24.34 -24.04 -0.62
CA ASP A 118 25.18 -23.12 -1.38
C ASP A 118 26.40 -23.89 -1.95
N HIS A 119 27.17 -23.26 -2.83
CA HIS A 119 28.45 -23.78 -3.29
C HIS A 119 29.62 -23.06 -2.63
N HIS A 120 30.79 -23.68 -2.70
CA HIS A 120 31.97 -23.19 -1.97
C HIS A 120 33.11 -22.88 -2.93
N GLY A 121 33.70 -21.71 -2.76
CA GLY A 121 34.89 -21.26 -3.48
C GLY A 121 36.14 -21.41 -2.61
N ILE A 122 37.26 -21.75 -3.23
CA ILE A 122 38.60 -21.67 -2.64
C ILE A 122 39.50 -20.87 -3.57
N ALA A 123 40.13 -19.84 -3.03
CA ALA A 123 41.05 -18.97 -3.76
C ALA A 123 42.43 -19.04 -3.13
N ILE A 124 43.45 -19.40 -3.92
CA ILE A 124 44.82 -19.69 -3.46
C ILE A 124 45.75 -18.65 -4.06
N LYS A 125 46.41 -17.85 -3.23
CA LYS A 125 47.49 -16.92 -3.65
C LYS A 125 48.84 -17.52 -3.27
N LEU A 126 49.62 -17.95 -4.26
CA LEU A 126 50.99 -18.42 -4.09
C LEU A 126 51.96 -17.24 -3.95
N MET A 127 52.90 -17.34 -3.02
CA MET A 127 53.92 -16.32 -2.72
C MET A 127 55.29 -16.74 -3.25
N GLY A 128 56.13 -15.79 -3.70
CA GLY A 128 57.46 -16.09 -4.26
C GLY A 128 57.41 -16.60 -5.72
N VAL A 129 56.37 -16.20 -6.45
CA VAL A 129 56.17 -16.52 -7.86
C VAL A 129 56.81 -15.44 -8.74
N GLU A 130 58.12 -15.55 -8.93
CA GLU A 130 58.87 -14.78 -9.92
C GLU A 130 58.43 -15.10 -11.36
N GLY A 131 58.51 -14.12 -12.27
CA GLY A 131 58.21 -14.27 -13.70
C GLY A 131 57.16 -13.30 -14.22
N LEU A 132 57.06 -13.18 -15.55
CA LEU A 132 56.20 -12.21 -16.23
C LEU A 132 54.70 -12.48 -15.98
N LYS A 133 53.98 -11.49 -15.45
CA LYS A 133 52.52 -11.52 -15.28
C LYS A 133 51.79 -11.09 -16.54
N ILE A 134 50.53 -11.51 -16.65
CA ILE A 134 49.66 -11.13 -17.78
C ILE A 134 49.04 -9.73 -17.57
N LEU A 135 48.77 -9.35 -16.32
CA LEU A 135 48.28 -8.01 -15.96
C LEU A 135 49.45 -7.03 -15.80
N GLU A 136 49.49 -6.00 -16.64
CA GLU A 136 50.50 -4.92 -16.61
C GLU A 136 50.53 -4.17 -15.27
N THR A 137 49.39 -4.06 -14.58
CA THR A 137 49.28 -3.50 -13.22
C THR A 137 50.08 -4.28 -12.17
N ASP A 138 50.26 -5.58 -12.40
CA ASP A 138 50.82 -6.53 -11.44
C ASP A 138 52.17 -7.09 -11.90
N LYS A 139 52.80 -6.53 -12.95
CA LYS A 139 54.03 -7.07 -13.56
C LYS A 139 55.20 -7.28 -12.59
N GLU A 140 55.30 -6.45 -11.55
CA GLU A 140 56.31 -6.54 -10.49
C GLU A 140 55.89 -7.44 -9.30
N ALA A 141 54.64 -7.93 -9.29
CA ALA A 141 54.11 -8.74 -8.21
C ALA A 141 54.75 -10.13 -8.19
N LYS A 142 55.12 -10.61 -7.00
CA LYS A 142 55.78 -11.92 -6.80
C LYS A 142 54.79 -12.99 -6.37
N THR A 143 53.59 -12.96 -6.96
CA THR A 143 52.44 -13.78 -6.58
C THR A 143 51.73 -14.39 -7.79
N GLN A 144 50.93 -15.43 -7.58
CA GLN A 144 49.99 -15.96 -8.58
C GLN A 144 48.76 -16.54 -7.89
N ASP A 145 47.59 -16.32 -8.50
CA ASP A 145 46.31 -16.83 -8.00
C ASP A 145 45.83 -18.08 -8.75
N PHE A 146 45.10 -18.93 -8.02
CA PHE A 146 44.20 -19.95 -8.56
C PHE A 146 42.83 -19.78 -7.89
N LEU A 147 41.78 -19.57 -8.68
CA LEU A 147 40.39 -19.53 -8.21
C LEU A 147 39.70 -20.84 -8.60
N MET A 148 39.02 -21.46 -7.64
CA MET A 148 38.43 -22.78 -7.78
C MET A 148 37.10 -22.87 -7.03
N ILE A 149 36.17 -23.68 -7.51
CA ILE A 149 34.82 -23.87 -6.93
C ILE A 149 34.51 -25.35 -6.74
N SER A 150 33.51 -25.65 -5.90
CA SER A 150 33.04 -27.02 -5.61
C SER A 150 32.29 -27.71 -6.76
N LEU A 151 32.26 -27.14 -7.96
CA LEU A 151 31.63 -27.68 -9.16
C LEU A 151 32.67 -27.94 -10.27
N PRO A 152 32.57 -29.06 -11.02
CA PRO A 152 33.47 -29.35 -12.15
C PRO A 152 33.16 -28.55 -13.43
N PHE A 153 32.16 -27.67 -13.39
CA PHE A 153 31.70 -26.81 -14.48
C PHE A 153 31.30 -25.43 -13.93
N HIS A 154 31.32 -24.41 -14.79
CA HIS A 154 30.75 -23.10 -14.49
C HIS A 154 29.23 -23.11 -14.76
N LEU A 155 28.50 -22.15 -14.19
CA LEU A 155 27.04 -22.10 -14.35
C LEU A 155 26.60 -21.54 -15.71
N THR A 156 27.48 -20.83 -16.41
CA THR A 156 27.22 -20.18 -17.71
C THR A 156 28.40 -20.39 -18.67
N ASN A 157 28.21 -20.12 -19.97
CA ASN A 157 29.27 -20.17 -20.99
C ASN A 157 29.81 -18.79 -21.38
N ASP A 158 29.15 -17.73 -20.93
CA ASP A 158 29.48 -16.36 -21.24
C ASP A 158 29.12 -15.43 -20.07
N ALA A 159 29.69 -14.22 -20.09
CA ALA A 159 29.50 -13.23 -19.04
C ALA A 159 28.12 -12.55 -19.06
N HIS A 160 27.38 -12.57 -20.18
CA HIS A 160 26.05 -11.96 -20.25
C HIS A 160 25.00 -12.88 -19.61
N ALA A 161 25.08 -14.18 -19.89
CA ALA A 161 24.33 -15.20 -19.16
C ALA A 161 24.66 -15.15 -17.66
N TYR A 162 25.93 -14.92 -17.28
CA TYR A 162 26.32 -14.74 -15.87
C TYR A 162 25.64 -13.50 -15.25
N ALA A 163 25.73 -12.34 -15.91
CA ALA A 163 25.10 -11.10 -15.45
C ALA A 163 23.57 -11.24 -15.32
N THR A 164 22.94 -11.85 -16.33
CA THR A 164 21.49 -12.14 -16.34
C THR A 164 21.10 -13.06 -15.19
N MET A 165 21.80 -14.17 -14.99
CA MET A 165 21.57 -15.11 -13.90
C MET A 165 21.76 -14.41 -12.54
N SER A 166 22.85 -13.65 -12.38
CA SER A 166 23.14 -12.90 -11.14
C SER A 166 22.05 -11.89 -10.81
N ALA A 167 21.58 -11.11 -11.79
CA ALA A 167 20.47 -10.17 -11.62
C ALA A 167 19.16 -10.89 -11.23
N MET A 168 18.89 -12.08 -11.79
CA MET A 168 17.72 -12.89 -11.42
C MET A 168 17.84 -13.50 -10.01
N LEU A 169 19.02 -14.01 -9.62
CA LEU A 169 19.27 -14.59 -8.30
C LEU A 169 19.27 -13.54 -7.18
N ASN A 170 19.73 -12.31 -7.46
CA ASN A 170 19.65 -11.15 -6.57
C ASN A 170 18.27 -10.45 -6.59
N SER A 171 17.29 -10.96 -7.34
CA SER A 171 15.94 -10.40 -7.39
C SER A 171 15.19 -10.61 -6.07
N TRP A 172 14.44 -9.59 -5.63
CA TRP A 172 13.57 -9.66 -4.46
C TRP A 172 12.32 -10.54 -4.68
N ASN A 173 12.01 -10.92 -5.93
CA ASN A 173 10.88 -11.77 -6.26
C ASN A 173 11.33 -13.26 -6.29
N PRO A 174 10.82 -14.13 -5.39
CA PRO A 174 11.22 -15.54 -5.32
C PRO A 174 10.95 -16.32 -6.62
N LEU A 175 9.94 -15.95 -7.40
CA LEU A 175 9.64 -16.60 -8.69
C LEU A 175 10.70 -16.27 -9.74
N VAL A 176 11.28 -15.07 -9.70
CA VAL A 176 12.38 -14.67 -10.59
C VAL A 176 13.67 -15.40 -10.20
N ARG A 177 13.97 -15.50 -8.89
CA ARG A 177 15.11 -16.30 -8.39
C ARG A 177 14.99 -17.77 -8.81
N ALA A 178 13.82 -18.37 -8.62
CA ALA A 178 13.53 -19.75 -9.02
C ALA A 178 13.60 -19.99 -10.53
N ALA A 179 13.43 -18.95 -11.35
CA ALA A 179 13.53 -19.02 -12.81
C ALA A 179 14.95 -18.82 -13.36
N ALA A 180 15.96 -18.47 -12.54
CA ALA A 180 17.32 -18.24 -13.03
C ALA A 180 17.97 -19.45 -13.77
N PRO A 181 17.68 -20.73 -13.42
CA PRO A 181 18.15 -21.87 -14.22
C PRO A 181 17.44 -22.01 -15.59
N LEU A 182 16.25 -21.43 -15.77
CA LEU A 182 15.50 -21.48 -17.05
C LEU A 182 16.12 -20.56 -18.12
N SER A 183 16.64 -19.38 -17.73
CA SER A 183 17.30 -18.46 -18.66
C SER A 183 18.62 -19.00 -19.24
N LEU A 184 19.13 -20.10 -18.67
CA LEU A 184 20.34 -20.80 -19.08
C LEU A 184 20.04 -22.08 -19.89
N GLY A 185 18.80 -22.23 -20.35
CA GLY A 185 18.37 -23.30 -21.24
C GLY A 185 18.46 -24.71 -20.64
N ALA A 186 18.45 -25.73 -21.50
CA ALA A 186 18.42 -27.13 -21.06
C ALA A 186 19.68 -27.53 -20.25
N ARG A 187 20.86 -27.00 -20.60
CA ARG A 187 22.10 -27.25 -19.85
C ARG A 187 22.05 -26.59 -18.48
N GLY A 188 21.54 -25.36 -18.40
CA GLY A 188 21.34 -24.63 -17.15
C GLY A 188 20.33 -25.29 -16.21
N LEU A 189 19.25 -25.87 -16.74
CA LEU A 189 18.30 -26.66 -15.97
C LEU A 189 18.92 -27.93 -15.38
N LEU A 190 19.74 -28.65 -16.16
CA LEU A 190 20.47 -29.83 -15.67
C LEU A 190 21.49 -29.44 -14.60
N ASN A 191 22.27 -28.39 -14.83
CA ASN A 191 23.24 -27.87 -13.86
C ASN A 191 22.52 -27.32 -12.60
N GLY A 192 21.31 -26.77 -12.76
CA GLY A 192 20.41 -26.34 -11.69
C GLY A 192 19.82 -27.46 -10.82
N PHE A 193 19.98 -28.73 -11.20
CA PHE A 193 19.78 -29.86 -10.28
C PHE A 193 20.95 -29.97 -9.29
N TRP A 194 22.19 -29.86 -9.76
CA TRP A 194 23.41 -29.91 -8.94
C TRP A 194 23.49 -28.73 -7.96
N LEU A 195 22.96 -27.56 -8.32
CA LEU A 195 22.77 -26.42 -7.39
C LEU A 195 22.00 -26.78 -6.10
N LYS A 196 21.20 -27.86 -6.10
CA LYS A 196 20.42 -28.30 -4.93
C LYS A 196 21.17 -29.32 -4.05
N TRP A 197 22.41 -29.65 -4.41
CA TRP A 197 23.27 -30.62 -3.73
C TRP A 197 24.57 -29.96 -3.25
N GLY A 198 24.49 -28.69 -2.84
CA GLY A 198 25.65 -27.88 -2.48
C GLY A 198 26.18 -28.10 -1.05
N LYS A 199 25.31 -28.44 -0.09
CA LYS A 199 25.63 -28.48 1.34
C LYS A 199 26.70 -29.53 1.70
N ILE A 200 27.71 -29.10 2.45
CA ILE A 200 28.88 -29.91 2.85
C ILE A 200 29.00 -30.03 4.37
N ALA A 201 29.71 -31.04 4.87
CA ALA A 201 30.04 -31.11 6.30
C ALA A 201 31.23 -30.22 6.67
N ASN A 202 32.26 -30.18 5.81
CA ASN A 202 33.55 -29.54 6.06
C ASN A 202 34.16 -29.03 4.73
N PRO A 203 34.56 -27.74 4.61
CA PRO A 203 35.23 -27.21 3.41
C PRO A 203 36.52 -27.95 3.07
N LEU A 204 37.26 -28.42 4.07
CA LEU A 204 38.56 -29.09 3.92
C LEU A 204 38.45 -30.58 3.54
N GLN A 205 37.24 -31.06 3.18
CA GLN A 205 36.97 -32.43 2.79
C GLN A 205 36.28 -32.57 1.41
N ILE A 206 36.07 -31.48 0.68
CA ILE A 206 35.51 -31.50 -0.68
C ILE A 206 36.57 -31.27 -1.77
N GLN A 207 36.30 -31.79 -2.97
CA GLN A 207 37.11 -31.53 -4.15
C GLN A 207 36.71 -30.19 -4.79
N TYR A 208 37.70 -29.37 -5.13
CA TYR A 208 37.52 -28.12 -5.85
C TYR A 208 38.11 -28.21 -7.27
N PHE A 209 37.56 -27.45 -8.20
CA PHE A 209 37.93 -27.43 -9.61
C PHE A 209 38.08 -25.99 -10.08
N SER A 210 38.97 -25.73 -11.05
CA SER A 210 39.01 -24.43 -11.72
C SER A 210 37.74 -24.14 -12.52
N ALA A 211 36.96 -25.18 -12.85
CA ALA A 211 35.74 -25.21 -13.69
C ALA A 211 35.96 -24.75 -15.15
N VAL A 212 36.61 -23.61 -15.34
CA VAL A 212 37.06 -23.04 -16.61
C VAL A 212 38.50 -23.48 -16.96
N PRO A 213 38.87 -23.49 -18.25
CA PRO A 213 40.18 -23.92 -18.72
C PRO A 213 41.25 -22.82 -18.69
N TYR A 214 42.51 -23.24 -18.71
CA TYR A 214 43.71 -22.40 -18.70
C TYR A 214 44.73 -22.95 -19.71
N ALA A 215 45.58 -22.11 -20.25
CA ALA A 215 46.79 -22.52 -20.95
C ALA A 215 47.79 -23.05 -19.91
N LEU A 216 48.63 -23.98 -20.34
CA LEU A 216 49.79 -24.44 -19.61
C LEU A 216 51.01 -24.41 -20.52
N GLY A 217 51.95 -23.50 -20.22
CA GLY A 217 53.12 -23.21 -21.03
C GLY A 217 52.90 -22.15 -22.12
N THR A 218 53.98 -21.81 -22.83
CA THR A 218 54.06 -20.76 -23.85
C THR A 218 54.72 -21.27 -25.13
N GLY A 219 54.39 -20.71 -26.29
CA GLY A 219 54.99 -21.14 -27.55
C GLY A 219 54.38 -22.45 -28.05
N HIS A 220 55.16 -23.30 -28.74
CA HIS A 220 54.61 -24.42 -29.53
C HIS A 220 54.17 -25.64 -28.71
N ASP A 221 54.62 -25.79 -27.47
CA ASP A 221 54.33 -26.97 -26.61
C ASP A 221 53.31 -26.68 -25.50
N ARG A 222 52.62 -25.54 -25.60
CA ARG A 222 51.51 -25.17 -24.71
C ARG A 222 50.28 -26.05 -24.94
N GLN A 223 49.53 -26.33 -23.88
CA GLN A 223 48.32 -27.13 -23.90
C GLN A 223 47.19 -26.46 -23.11
N ALA A 224 45.93 -26.80 -23.41
CA ALA A 224 44.78 -26.37 -22.62
C ALA A 224 44.53 -27.38 -21.50
N VAL A 225 44.25 -26.91 -20.29
CA VAL A 225 44.08 -27.74 -19.10
C VAL A 225 42.95 -27.20 -18.20
N LYS A 226 42.35 -28.07 -17.38
CA LYS A 226 41.61 -27.67 -16.17
C LYS A 226 42.39 -28.10 -14.93
N TYR A 227 42.29 -27.34 -13.83
CA TYR A 227 42.94 -27.67 -12.56
C TYR A 227 41.91 -28.24 -11.57
N SER A 228 42.35 -29.13 -10.68
CA SER A 228 41.53 -29.61 -9.55
C SER A 228 42.40 -29.87 -8.32
N MET A 229 41.82 -29.66 -7.14
CA MET A 229 42.42 -30.10 -5.87
C MET A 229 41.46 -31.04 -5.14
N LYS A 230 41.93 -32.24 -4.82
CA LYS A 230 41.17 -33.31 -4.16
C LYS A 230 41.82 -33.64 -2.80
N PRO A 231 41.06 -33.77 -1.70
CA PRO A 231 41.63 -34.06 -0.39
C PRO A 231 42.30 -35.44 -0.38
N VAL A 232 43.39 -35.55 0.36
CA VAL A 232 44.03 -36.84 0.69
C VAL A 232 43.30 -37.38 1.91
N LEU A 233 42.30 -38.25 1.66
CA LEU A 233 41.43 -38.86 2.66
C LEU A 233 42.21 -39.42 3.87
N PRO A 234 41.71 -39.18 5.09
CA PRO A 234 40.76 -40.15 5.63
C PRO A 234 39.50 -39.57 6.32
N LEU A 235 39.42 -38.27 6.57
CA LEU A 235 38.32 -37.67 7.34
C LEU A 235 37.08 -37.41 6.47
N GLN A 236 35.92 -37.75 7.01
CA GLN A 236 34.61 -37.49 6.42
C GLN A 236 33.62 -37.16 7.55
N ASP A 237 33.41 -35.88 7.78
CA ASP A 237 32.49 -35.37 8.81
C ASP A 237 31.03 -35.54 8.38
N VAL A 238 30.13 -35.52 9.35
CA VAL A 238 28.69 -35.54 9.14
C VAL A 238 28.14 -34.13 9.37
N ILE A 239 27.31 -33.65 8.45
CA ILE A 239 26.58 -32.37 8.60
C ILE A 239 25.81 -32.41 9.94
N PRO A 240 25.95 -31.40 10.83
CA PRO A 240 25.23 -31.39 12.10
C PRO A 240 23.71 -31.51 11.92
N ALA A 241 23.01 -32.15 12.87
CA ALA A 241 21.55 -32.26 12.80
C ALA A 241 20.84 -30.90 12.90
N HIS A 242 21.46 -29.95 13.59
CA HIS A 242 21.06 -28.55 13.69
C HIS A 242 22.31 -27.66 13.50
N PRO A 243 22.69 -27.34 12.26
CA PRO A 243 23.86 -26.50 12.00
C PRO A 243 23.61 -25.05 12.45
N GLU A 244 24.56 -24.51 13.21
CA GLU A 244 24.58 -23.09 13.59
C GLU A 244 24.91 -22.21 12.38
N ARG A 245 24.60 -20.91 12.45
CA ARG A 245 24.74 -19.96 11.33
C ARG A 245 26.11 -20.04 10.64
N ASP A 246 27.16 -20.22 11.43
CA ASP A 246 28.56 -20.13 11.01
C ASP A 246 29.33 -21.45 11.26
N TYR A 247 28.65 -22.60 11.18
CA TYR A 247 29.25 -23.89 11.54
C TYR A 247 30.42 -24.31 10.65
N LEU A 248 30.47 -23.89 9.38
CA LEU A 248 31.58 -24.28 8.48
C LEU A 248 32.88 -23.63 8.93
N HIS A 249 32.80 -22.40 9.47
CA HIS A 249 33.93 -21.71 10.06
C HIS A 249 34.45 -22.45 11.29
N ARG A 250 33.57 -22.77 12.26
CA ARG A 250 33.95 -23.58 13.42
C ARG A 250 34.56 -24.92 13.01
N VAL A 251 33.98 -25.63 12.03
CA VAL A 251 34.49 -26.92 11.56
C VAL A 251 35.89 -26.80 10.94
N VAL A 252 36.21 -25.70 10.23
CA VAL A 252 37.57 -25.42 9.74
C VAL A 252 38.55 -25.24 10.90
N THR A 253 38.22 -24.41 11.90
CA THR A 253 39.03 -24.21 13.11
C THR A 253 39.19 -25.51 13.91
N ASP A 254 38.11 -26.27 14.10
CA ASP A 254 38.11 -27.59 14.72
C ASP A 254 38.98 -28.60 13.95
N THR A 255 39.10 -28.49 12.63
CA THR A 255 39.92 -29.40 11.84
C THR A 255 41.40 -29.06 12.00
N LEU A 256 41.76 -27.80 11.82
CA LEU A 256 43.16 -27.36 11.76
C LEU A 256 43.83 -27.17 13.13
N SER A 257 43.07 -27.01 14.21
CA SER A 257 43.59 -27.14 15.57
C SER A 257 44.01 -28.58 15.91
N LYS A 258 43.40 -29.60 15.28
CA LYS A 258 43.65 -31.03 15.55
C LYS A 258 44.77 -31.65 14.71
N GLY A 259 45.13 -31.07 13.57
CA GLY A 259 46.21 -31.58 12.72
C GLY A 259 46.30 -30.89 11.35
N GLU A 260 47.20 -31.38 10.50
CA GLU A 260 47.31 -30.91 9.11
C GLU A 260 46.30 -31.58 8.16
N VAL A 261 45.92 -30.86 7.11
CA VAL A 261 45.11 -31.39 6.00
C VAL A 261 45.91 -31.30 4.70
N GLN A 262 45.99 -32.40 3.96
CA GLN A 262 46.67 -32.46 2.66
C GLN A 262 45.68 -32.60 1.50
N TYR A 263 45.99 -31.93 0.39
CA TYR A 263 45.25 -31.99 -0.87
C TYR A 263 46.20 -32.29 -2.02
N SER A 264 45.80 -33.19 -2.92
CA SER A 264 46.48 -33.39 -4.20
C SER A 264 45.99 -32.34 -5.20
N PHE A 265 46.89 -31.50 -5.69
CA PHE A 265 46.63 -30.59 -6.80
C PHE A 265 46.99 -31.26 -8.13
N MET A 266 46.11 -31.11 -9.12
CA MET A 266 46.04 -31.97 -10.30
C MET A 266 45.72 -31.18 -11.56
N ILE A 267 46.14 -31.72 -12.71
CA ILE A 267 45.93 -31.16 -14.04
C ILE A 267 45.18 -32.18 -14.89
N GLN A 268 44.11 -31.74 -15.56
CA GLN A 268 43.41 -32.49 -16.61
C GLN A 268 43.70 -31.83 -17.96
N PRO A 269 44.51 -32.44 -18.85
CA PRO A 269 44.78 -31.90 -20.17
C PRO A 269 43.61 -32.10 -21.14
N LYS A 270 43.42 -31.18 -22.08
CA LYS A 270 42.48 -31.30 -23.20
C LYS A 270 43.03 -32.33 -24.20
N VAL A 271 42.30 -33.42 -24.46
CA VAL A 271 42.74 -34.49 -25.39
C VAL A 271 41.86 -34.61 -26.65
N GLY A 272 40.55 -34.43 -26.54
CA GLY A 272 39.59 -34.52 -27.64
C GLY A 272 38.85 -33.21 -27.97
N GLU A 273 37.97 -33.28 -28.97
CA GLU A 273 37.10 -32.16 -29.39
C GLU A 273 35.90 -31.95 -28.47
N SER A 274 35.45 -33.02 -27.79
CA SER A 274 34.47 -33.04 -26.68
C SER A 274 34.80 -32.04 -25.57
N MET A 275 36.09 -31.86 -25.30
CA MET A 275 36.62 -30.94 -24.30
C MET A 275 36.74 -29.54 -24.90
N ASP A 276 35.61 -28.89 -25.21
CA ASP A 276 35.63 -27.49 -25.66
C ASP A 276 36.18 -26.57 -24.56
N VAL A 277 36.84 -25.50 -25.00
CA VAL A 277 37.39 -24.44 -24.17
C VAL A 277 36.36 -23.32 -23.92
N GLU A 278 35.39 -23.15 -24.82
CA GLU A 278 34.32 -22.16 -24.68
C GLU A 278 33.07 -22.71 -23.95
N ASP A 279 32.86 -24.04 -23.91
CA ASP A 279 31.78 -24.66 -23.11
C ASP A 279 32.23 -24.90 -21.66
N SER A 280 32.02 -23.88 -20.83
CA SER A 280 32.32 -23.91 -19.39
C SER A 280 31.24 -24.65 -18.58
N MET A 281 30.01 -24.79 -19.10
CA MET A 281 28.88 -25.51 -18.50
C MET A 281 29.00 -27.04 -18.60
N THR A 282 30.02 -27.53 -19.32
CA THR A 282 30.36 -28.95 -19.45
C THR A 282 31.67 -29.27 -18.71
N GLY A 283 31.60 -30.18 -17.74
CA GLY A 283 32.78 -30.82 -17.17
C GLY A 283 33.45 -31.73 -18.22
N TRP A 284 34.78 -31.69 -18.29
CA TRP A 284 35.54 -32.57 -19.18
C TRP A 284 35.62 -33.99 -18.57
N SER A 285 35.46 -35.03 -19.38
CA SER A 285 35.36 -36.41 -18.87
C SER A 285 36.69 -36.90 -18.27
N GLU A 286 36.65 -37.35 -17.01
CA GLU A 286 37.79 -38.02 -16.36
C GLU A 286 38.10 -39.41 -16.97
N GLU A 287 37.16 -40.01 -17.70
CA GLU A 287 37.38 -41.26 -18.44
C GLU A 287 38.19 -41.02 -19.74
N GLU A 288 38.02 -39.86 -20.36
CA GLU A 288 38.72 -39.46 -21.60
C GLU A 288 40.07 -38.82 -21.27
N SER A 289 40.13 -37.99 -20.22
CA SER A 289 41.37 -37.40 -19.70
C SER A 289 41.32 -37.38 -18.17
N PRO A 290 42.04 -38.29 -17.48
CA PRO A 290 42.06 -38.34 -16.02
C PRO A 290 42.94 -37.23 -15.42
N PHE A 291 42.57 -36.75 -14.23
CA PHE A 291 43.39 -35.81 -13.46
C PHE A 291 44.74 -36.41 -13.05
N GLN A 292 45.83 -35.77 -13.47
CA GLN A 292 47.19 -36.16 -13.15
C GLN A 292 47.73 -35.27 -12.02
N ARG A 293 48.21 -35.89 -10.93
CA ARG A 293 48.75 -35.19 -9.75
C ARG A 293 50.07 -34.49 -10.11
N VAL A 294 50.23 -33.25 -9.68
CA VAL A 294 51.46 -32.45 -9.92
C VAL A 294 52.03 -31.77 -8.68
N ALA A 295 51.21 -31.57 -7.65
CA ALA A 295 51.64 -30.96 -6.40
C ALA A 295 50.78 -31.45 -5.22
N THR A 296 51.28 -31.24 -4.01
CA THR A 296 50.50 -31.32 -2.77
C THR A 296 50.36 -29.91 -2.21
N ILE A 297 49.14 -29.47 -1.91
CA ILE A 297 48.91 -28.32 -1.02
C ILE A 297 48.61 -28.83 0.39
N THR A 298 49.36 -28.36 1.37
CA THR A 298 49.28 -28.77 2.77
C THR A 298 48.84 -27.57 3.61
N PHE A 299 47.74 -27.72 4.32
CA PHE A 299 47.30 -26.82 5.37
C PHE A 299 47.89 -27.35 6.69
N PRO A 300 48.96 -26.77 7.24
CA PRO A 300 49.52 -27.22 8.52
C PRO A 300 48.51 -27.01 9.65
N GLN A 301 48.72 -27.73 10.76
CA GLN A 301 48.02 -27.45 12.01
C GLN A 301 48.18 -25.97 12.38
N GLN A 302 47.08 -25.26 12.56
CA GLN A 302 47.05 -23.83 12.86
C GLN A 302 45.74 -23.47 13.57
N GLU A 303 45.83 -22.58 14.54
CA GLU A 303 44.65 -21.87 15.04
C GLU A 303 44.20 -20.85 13.98
N VAL A 304 42.89 -20.78 13.75
CA VAL A 304 42.28 -19.86 12.75
C VAL A 304 41.81 -18.56 13.41
N ASP A 305 41.52 -18.63 14.71
CA ASP A 305 40.81 -17.60 15.50
C ASP A 305 41.62 -17.15 16.72
N ASN A 306 42.94 -16.99 16.57
CA ASN A 306 43.84 -16.70 17.69
C ASN A 306 43.92 -15.19 17.99
N GLU A 307 43.15 -14.77 19.00
CA GLU A 307 43.11 -13.39 19.51
C GLU A 307 44.47 -12.88 20.04
N GLU A 308 45.35 -13.75 20.57
CA GLU A 308 46.66 -13.34 21.11
C GLU A 308 47.74 -13.16 20.04
N VAL A 309 47.61 -13.82 18.87
CA VAL A 309 48.64 -13.87 17.82
C VAL A 309 48.42 -12.83 16.71
N GLY A 310 47.28 -12.13 16.75
CA GLY A 310 46.95 -11.09 15.76
C GLY A 310 46.24 -11.63 14.52
N ASP A 311 45.58 -12.78 14.58
CA ASP A 311 44.86 -13.33 13.43
C ASP A 311 43.55 -12.56 13.10
N GLU A 312 43.15 -11.56 13.90
CA GLU A 312 42.25 -10.48 13.44
C GLU A 312 42.87 -9.74 12.23
N GLU A 313 44.19 -9.50 12.25
CA GLU A 313 44.89 -8.92 11.10
C GLU A 313 44.93 -9.90 9.92
N LEU A 314 44.97 -11.22 10.15
CA LEU A 314 44.93 -12.24 9.09
C LEU A 314 43.54 -12.33 8.44
N ASN A 315 42.47 -12.41 9.23
CA ASN A 315 41.11 -12.45 8.72
C ASN A 315 40.75 -11.13 8.02
N ALA A 316 41.15 -9.99 8.59
CA ALA A 316 41.06 -8.70 7.91
C ALA A 316 41.97 -8.62 6.67
N LEU A 317 43.13 -9.29 6.64
CA LEU A 317 43.99 -9.38 5.45
C LEU A 317 43.32 -10.21 4.34
N GLY A 318 42.70 -11.34 4.68
CA GLY A 318 41.95 -12.15 3.73
C GLY A 318 40.76 -11.40 3.13
N GLU A 319 40.07 -10.58 3.93
CA GLU A 319 39.05 -9.67 3.41
C GLU A 319 39.63 -8.50 2.58
N ARG A 320 40.86 -8.03 2.88
CA ARG A 320 41.64 -7.09 2.05
C ARG A 320 42.27 -7.70 0.79
N LEU A 321 42.22 -9.02 0.59
CA LEU A 321 42.90 -9.69 -0.52
C LEU A 321 41.97 -9.88 -1.72
N SER A 322 42.46 -9.42 -2.87
CA SER A 322 41.89 -9.67 -4.18
C SER A 322 42.48 -10.93 -4.80
N PHE A 323 41.64 -11.77 -5.41
CA PHE A 323 42.05 -12.94 -6.18
C PHE A 323 41.55 -12.78 -7.62
N ASN A 324 42.42 -12.87 -8.63
CA ASN A 324 42.04 -12.71 -10.03
C ASN A 324 42.69 -13.81 -10.89
N PRO A 325 41.97 -14.54 -11.76
CA PRO A 325 42.55 -15.64 -12.54
C PRO A 325 43.67 -15.18 -13.51
N TRP A 326 43.66 -13.91 -13.92
CA TRP A 326 44.69 -13.27 -14.75
C TRP A 326 45.86 -12.71 -13.94
N HIS A 327 45.78 -12.70 -12.60
CA HIS A 327 46.92 -12.49 -11.71
C HIS A 327 47.80 -13.75 -11.68
N SER A 328 48.38 -14.07 -12.83
CA SER A 328 49.09 -15.31 -13.10
C SER A 328 50.24 -15.09 -14.09
N LEU A 329 51.19 -16.03 -14.11
CA LEU A 329 52.26 -16.04 -15.11
C LEU A 329 51.68 -16.30 -16.51
N VAL A 330 52.38 -15.84 -17.56
CA VAL A 330 51.98 -16.08 -18.96
C VAL A 330 51.84 -17.57 -19.32
N GLU A 331 52.58 -18.45 -18.64
CA GLU A 331 52.45 -19.92 -18.74
C GLU A 331 51.14 -20.48 -18.16
N HIS A 332 50.34 -19.67 -17.47
CA HIS A 332 49.05 -20.06 -16.88
C HIS A 332 47.88 -19.21 -17.41
N ARG A 333 47.99 -18.65 -18.63
CA ARG A 333 46.97 -17.74 -19.18
C ARG A 333 45.57 -18.36 -19.15
N PRO A 334 44.57 -17.71 -18.51
CA PRO A 334 43.19 -18.18 -18.56
C PRO A 334 42.63 -18.26 -20.01
N LEU A 335 41.73 -19.22 -20.26
CA LEU A 335 41.14 -19.49 -21.58
C LEU A 335 39.61 -19.46 -21.54
N GLY A 336 38.99 -19.13 -22.66
CA GLY A 336 37.53 -19.21 -22.85
C GLY A 336 36.75 -17.99 -22.36
N ALA A 337 35.55 -17.81 -22.88
CA ALA A 337 34.75 -16.59 -22.71
C ALA A 337 34.46 -16.19 -21.26
N ILE A 338 34.25 -17.13 -20.33
CA ILE A 338 34.08 -16.82 -18.90
C ILE A 338 35.34 -16.16 -18.34
N ASN A 339 36.53 -16.70 -18.63
CA ASN A 339 37.77 -16.09 -18.19
C ASN A 339 38.01 -14.73 -18.86
N ARG A 340 37.76 -14.62 -20.17
CA ARG A 340 37.88 -13.35 -20.91
C ARG A 340 36.91 -12.28 -20.37
N GLY A 341 35.73 -12.69 -19.93
CA GLY A 341 34.72 -11.89 -19.24
C GLY A 341 34.99 -11.62 -17.75
N SER A 342 36.00 -12.24 -17.14
CA SER A 342 36.58 -11.90 -15.82
C SER A 342 37.88 -11.09 -15.94
N MET A 343 38.44 -10.94 -17.14
CA MET A 343 39.60 -10.06 -17.39
C MET A 343 39.18 -8.60 -17.53
N ARG A 344 38.16 -8.41 -18.38
CA ARG A 344 37.17 -7.35 -18.23
C ARG A 344 36.42 -7.67 -16.92
N SER A 345 35.89 -6.70 -16.20
CA SER A 345 35.05 -6.96 -15.02
C SER A 345 35.72 -7.56 -13.76
N ASP A 346 37.00 -7.34 -13.51
CA ASP A 346 37.60 -7.47 -12.16
C ASP A 346 38.37 -6.18 -11.80
N VAL A 347 37.89 -5.38 -10.84
CA VAL A 347 38.54 -4.13 -10.41
C VAL A 347 38.61 -4.04 -8.89
N ASN A 348 39.83 -3.89 -8.38
CA ASN A 348 40.09 -3.83 -6.95
C ASN A 348 40.00 -2.38 -6.44
N VAL A 349 38.84 -2.00 -5.89
CA VAL A 349 38.62 -0.66 -5.33
C VAL A 349 38.92 -0.69 -3.82
N SER A 350 39.60 0.35 -3.32
CA SER A 350 39.76 0.64 -1.90
C SER A 350 39.09 1.97 -1.62
N VAL A 351 37.87 1.92 -1.05
CA VAL A 351 37.14 3.13 -0.65
C VAL A 351 37.56 3.52 0.77
N HIS A 352 37.82 4.81 1.00
CA HIS A 352 38.22 5.33 2.30
C HIS A 352 37.70 6.75 2.55
N GLU A 353 37.64 7.15 3.81
CA GLU A 353 37.47 8.56 4.17
C GLU A 353 38.74 9.34 3.79
N ILE A 354 38.56 10.52 3.19
CA ILE A 354 39.67 11.42 2.84
C ILE A 354 40.43 11.80 4.14
N ASP A 355 41.76 11.82 4.06
CA ASP A 355 42.76 11.93 5.15
C ASP A 355 42.90 10.71 6.09
N LYS A 356 42.12 9.63 5.92
CA LYS A 356 42.45 8.32 6.52
C LYS A 356 43.33 7.51 5.56
N PRO A 357 44.14 6.55 6.07
CA PRO A 357 44.82 5.57 5.24
C PRO A 357 43.84 4.83 4.33
N TYR A 358 44.33 4.35 3.17
CA TYR A 358 43.54 3.53 2.26
C TYR A 358 42.84 2.38 3.00
N GLY A 359 41.54 2.26 2.75
CA GLY A 359 40.68 1.27 3.37
C GLY A 359 40.95 -0.13 2.83
N ALA A 360 40.11 -1.10 3.22
CA ALA A 360 40.24 -2.44 2.68
C ALA A 360 40.16 -2.42 1.14
N ARG A 361 41.12 -3.06 0.45
CA ARG A 361 40.97 -3.38 -0.96
C ARG A 361 39.90 -4.46 -1.07
N CYS A 362 38.80 -4.14 -1.70
CA CYS A 362 37.74 -5.09 -1.97
C CYS A 362 37.75 -5.46 -3.45
N GLU A 363 37.70 -6.75 -3.71
CA GLU A 363 37.52 -7.31 -5.04
C GLU A 363 36.09 -6.97 -5.49
N LEU A 364 35.95 -5.94 -6.34
CA LEU A 364 34.68 -5.59 -6.97
C LEU A 364 34.70 -6.10 -8.41
N LYS A 365 33.89 -7.11 -8.67
CA LYS A 365 33.67 -7.56 -10.05
C LYS A 365 32.82 -6.51 -10.79
N ASN A 366 33.06 -6.36 -12.08
CA ASN A 366 32.27 -5.59 -13.05
C ASN A 366 32.41 -4.06 -13.06
N LEU A 367 33.64 -3.55 -13.22
CA LEU A 367 33.91 -2.17 -13.69
C LEU A 367 34.80 -2.22 -14.95
N ASN A 368 34.39 -1.56 -16.04
CA ASN A 368 35.08 -1.64 -17.36
C ASN A 368 35.41 -0.28 -18.02
N SER A 369 35.32 0.84 -17.29
CA SER A 369 35.72 2.15 -17.84
C SER A 369 36.63 2.91 -16.89
N MET A 370 37.65 3.60 -17.43
CA MET A 370 38.50 4.50 -16.65
C MET A 370 37.71 5.63 -16.00
N LYS A 371 36.54 6.00 -16.53
CA LYS A 371 35.61 6.91 -15.85
C LYS A 371 34.96 6.24 -14.65
N SER A 372 34.40 5.04 -14.76
CA SER A 372 33.82 4.30 -13.63
C SER A 372 34.86 4.04 -12.53
N VAL A 373 36.13 3.84 -12.90
CA VAL A 373 37.27 3.79 -11.96
C VAL A 373 37.53 5.14 -11.29
N MET A 374 37.44 6.27 -12.02
CA MET A 374 37.54 7.62 -11.42
C MET A 374 36.34 7.94 -10.53
N ASP A 375 35.12 7.69 -10.99
CA ASP A 375 33.86 7.91 -10.26
C ASP A 375 33.82 7.07 -8.96
N ALA A 376 34.37 5.85 -8.96
CA ALA A 376 34.51 4.99 -7.78
C ALA A 376 35.71 5.35 -6.86
N ILE A 377 36.55 6.29 -7.27
CA ILE A 377 37.73 6.79 -6.53
C ILE A 377 37.57 8.27 -6.15
N GLU A 378 36.53 8.97 -6.66
CA GLU A 378 36.51 10.41 -6.89
C GLU A 378 36.87 11.27 -5.65
N PRO A 379 38.12 11.79 -5.55
CA PRO A 379 38.58 12.48 -4.33
C PRO A 379 38.03 13.90 -4.20
N ASP A 380 37.52 14.47 -5.30
CA ASP A 380 37.20 15.88 -5.45
C ASP A 380 35.72 16.23 -5.18
N LEU A 381 34.96 15.31 -4.58
CA LEU A 381 33.70 15.67 -3.89
C LEU A 381 34.06 16.57 -2.69
N PRO A 382 33.71 17.88 -2.68
CA PRO A 382 34.15 18.80 -1.64
C PRO A 382 33.59 18.36 -0.29
N ARG A 383 34.51 18.07 0.64
CA ARG A 383 34.24 17.23 1.82
C ARG A 383 33.19 17.85 2.75
N LEU A 384 32.00 17.24 2.80
CA LEU A 384 30.93 17.63 3.73
C LEU A 384 31.24 17.13 5.16
N VAL A 385 32.20 17.77 5.82
CA VAL A 385 32.57 17.46 7.21
C VAL A 385 31.51 18.02 8.17
N LEU A 386 30.48 17.21 8.42
CA LEU A 386 29.47 17.50 9.42
C LEU A 386 30.04 17.13 10.80
N GLY A 387 30.23 18.13 11.68
CA GLY A 387 30.58 17.87 13.08
C GLY A 387 29.47 17.09 13.78
N ARG A 388 29.73 16.41 14.91
CA ARG A 388 28.67 15.64 15.62
C ARG A 388 27.47 16.49 16.01
N GLU A 389 27.70 17.75 16.34
CA GLU A 389 26.69 18.78 16.59
C GLU A 389 25.90 19.10 15.31
N THR A 390 26.58 19.39 14.19
CA THR A 390 25.96 19.61 12.87
C THR A 390 25.22 18.39 12.32
N ILE A 391 25.67 17.16 12.62
CA ILE A 391 24.95 15.91 12.30
C ILE A 391 23.67 15.81 13.13
N GLN A 392 23.68 16.30 14.36
CA GLN A 392 22.49 16.30 15.21
C GLN A 392 21.52 17.39 14.77
N GLU A 393 21.98 18.62 14.55
CA GLU A 393 21.18 19.68 13.90
C GLU A 393 20.61 19.23 12.55
N LEU A 394 21.37 18.51 11.73
CA LEU A 394 20.86 17.97 10.46
C LEU A 394 19.86 16.83 10.67
N LYS A 395 20.02 15.95 11.65
CA LYS A 395 18.98 14.95 11.99
C LYS A 395 17.69 15.60 12.50
N ASP A 396 17.83 16.67 13.26
CA ASP A 396 16.71 17.38 13.89
C ASP A 396 16.05 18.40 12.93
N SER A 397 16.71 18.77 11.83
CA SER A 397 16.16 19.62 10.75
C SER A 397 15.81 18.86 9.46
N LEU A 398 16.26 17.61 9.28
CA LEU A 398 15.89 16.77 8.16
C LEU A 398 14.38 16.44 8.21
N PRO A 399 13.63 16.64 7.11
CA PRO A 399 12.26 16.16 7.02
C PRO A 399 12.24 14.62 7.10
N GLU A 400 11.15 14.10 7.64
CA GLU A 400 10.93 12.66 7.86
C GLU A 400 11.25 11.83 6.60
N LEU A 401 12.24 10.95 6.73
CA LEU A 401 12.73 10.11 5.64
C LEU A 401 11.59 9.31 4.99
N ALA A 402 11.54 9.28 3.65
CA ALA A 402 10.45 8.68 2.89
C ALA A 402 10.12 7.22 3.26
N GLY A 403 11.09 6.45 3.80
CA GLY A 403 10.82 5.14 4.42
C GLY A 403 9.94 5.26 5.67
N ALA A 404 10.42 5.96 6.69
CA ALA A 404 9.69 6.19 7.93
C ALA A 404 8.32 6.88 7.68
N ARG A 405 8.27 7.85 6.75
CA ARG A 405 7.03 8.53 6.36
C ARG A 405 5.96 7.58 5.82
N ARG A 406 6.34 6.67 4.91
CA ARG A 406 5.44 5.62 4.39
C ARG A 406 4.89 4.77 5.53
N ASP A 407 5.79 4.29 6.39
CA ASP A 407 5.47 3.31 7.41
C ASP A 407 4.63 3.96 8.54
N ARG A 408 4.84 5.25 8.83
CA ARG A 408 3.95 6.09 9.66
C ARG A 408 2.56 6.19 9.03
N ILE A 409 2.45 6.58 7.77
CA ILE A 409 1.16 6.80 7.08
C ILE A 409 0.33 5.52 7.05
N MET A 410 0.94 4.38 6.68
CA MET A 410 0.28 3.07 6.70
C MET A 410 -0.22 2.70 8.10
N LYS A 411 0.61 2.88 9.14
CA LYS A 411 0.26 2.54 10.52
C LYS A 411 -0.79 3.48 11.13
N SER A 412 -0.77 4.76 10.79
CA SER A 412 -1.61 5.79 11.42
C SER A 412 -3.00 5.88 10.80
N TYR A 413 -3.09 5.63 9.49
CA TYR A 413 -4.35 5.76 8.73
C TYR A 413 -4.87 4.43 8.17
N GLY A 414 -4.20 3.31 8.46
CA GLY A 414 -4.61 1.96 8.03
C GLY A 414 -4.51 1.70 6.52
N LEU A 415 -3.75 2.53 5.80
CA LEU A 415 -3.67 2.51 4.35
C LEU A 415 -2.80 1.36 3.82
N GLY A 416 -3.18 0.82 2.66
CA GLY A 416 -2.37 -0.14 1.93
C GLY A 416 -1.17 0.51 1.22
N MET A 417 -0.33 -0.36 0.64
CA MET A 417 0.89 0.04 -0.08
C MET A 417 0.59 0.84 -1.36
N ILE A 418 -0.57 0.66 -1.99
CA ILE A 418 -0.92 1.29 -3.28
C ILE A 418 -1.44 2.72 -3.02
N GLU A 419 -2.31 2.85 -2.03
CA GLU A 419 -2.89 4.08 -1.53
C GLU A 419 -1.78 5.00 -1.00
N THR A 420 -0.93 4.46 -0.11
CA THR A 420 0.20 5.20 0.45
C THR A 420 1.19 5.63 -0.64
N ARG A 421 1.50 4.77 -1.62
CA ARG A 421 2.35 5.13 -2.76
C ARG A 421 1.73 6.23 -3.64
N THR A 422 0.40 6.27 -3.77
CA THR A 422 -0.32 7.31 -4.51
C THR A 422 -0.31 8.65 -3.78
N LEU A 423 -0.44 8.64 -2.46
CA LEU A 423 -0.29 9.83 -1.61
C LEU A 423 1.15 10.38 -1.63
N MET A 424 2.14 9.49 -1.56
CA MET A 424 3.57 9.83 -1.67
C MET A 424 4.04 10.16 -3.10
N GLY A 425 3.18 10.06 -4.11
CA GLY A 425 3.55 10.22 -5.51
C GLY A 425 3.78 11.66 -5.97
N GLU A 426 3.25 12.64 -5.22
CA GLU A 426 3.34 14.07 -5.53
C GLU A 426 3.58 14.88 -4.25
N GLU A 427 4.37 15.95 -4.37
CA GLU A 427 4.72 16.85 -3.26
C GLU A 427 3.50 17.65 -2.77
N GLY A 428 3.38 17.86 -1.46
CA GLY A 428 2.22 18.53 -0.86
C GLY A 428 0.95 17.68 -0.73
N ARG A 429 0.87 16.51 -1.39
CA ARG A 429 -0.33 15.64 -1.37
C ARG A 429 -0.55 14.98 -0.02
N ILE A 430 0.52 14.63 0.70
CA ILE A 430 0.42 14.05 2.05
C ILE A 430 -0.01 15.14 3.03
N GLU A 431 0.58 16.32 2.94
CA GLU A 431 0.28 17.48 3.77
C GLU A 431 -1.19 17.90 3.62
N TYR A 432 -1.71 17.91 2.37
CA TYR A 432 -3.13 18.10 2.10
C TYR A 432 -3.99 16.99 2.69
N PHE A 433 -3.61 15.71 2.50
CA PHE A 433 -4.35 14.56 3.04
C PHE A 433 -4.41 14.59 4.58
N GLU A 434 -3.30 14.85 5.25
CA GLU A 434 -3.21 14.94 6.71
C GLU A 434 -3.94 16.19 7.28
N ALA A 435 -4.16 17.23 6.46
CA ALA A 435 -4.96 18.40 6.82
C ALA A 435 -6.48 18.23 6.66
N VAL A 436 -6.95 17.34 5.77
CA VAL A 436 -8.39 17.16 5.47
C VAL A 436 -8.95 15.80 5.90
N ILE A 437 -8.14 14.92 6.51
CA ILE A 437 -8.57 13.57 6.91
C ILE A 437 -9.47 13.59 8.15
N VAL A 438 -10.76 13.38 7.93
CA VAL A 438 -11.69 12.99 9.00
C VAL A 438 -11.46 11.52 9.34
N THR A 439 -11.00 11.23 10.56
CA THR A 439 -10.77 9.84 10.99
C THR A 439 -12.09 9.08 11.15
N ALA A 440 -12.04 7.75 11.02
CA ALA A 440 -13.20 6.89 11.26
C ALA A 440 -13.77 7.05 12.69
N ALA A 441 -12.93 7.40 13.67
CA ALA A 441 -13.36 7.70 15.03
C ALA A 441 -14.13 9.02 15.13
N GLN A 442 -13.63 10.11 14.54
CA GLN A 442 -14.35 11.39 14.48
C GLN A 442 -15.70 11.21 13.76
N LEU A 443 -15.71 10.57 12.60
CA LEU A 443 -16.93 10.29 11.84
C LEU A 443 -17.92 9.41 12.63
N GLY A 444 -17.42 8.42 13.38
CA GLY A 444 -18.22 7.63 14.31
C GLY A 444 -18.92 8.49 15.37
N THR A 445 -18.15 9.29 16.12
CA THR A 445 -18.74 10.18 17.15
C THR A 445 -19.73 11.19 16.57
N LEU A 446 -19.56 11.59 15.30
CA LEU A 446 -20.50 12.45 14.61
C LEU A 446 -21.83 11.74 14.31
N VAL A 447 -21.77 10.50 13.80
CA VAL A 447 -22.96 9.66 13.58
C VAL A 447 -23.67 9.42 14.92
N ASP A 448 -22.94 9.07 15.97
CA ASP A 448 -23.48 8.91 17.32
C ASP A 448 -24.21 10.18 17.80
N CYS A 449 -23.65 11.37 17.59
CA CYS A 449 -24.29 12.63 17.99
C CYS A 449 -25.56 12.98 17.18
N VAL A 450 -25.65 12.54 15.92
CA VAL A 450 -26.85 12.70 15.10
C VAL A 450 -27.93 11.69 15.51
N ASP A 451 -27.57 10.42 15.67
CA ASP A 451 -28.51 9.34 16.02
C ASP A 451 -29.05 9.46 17.46
N GLN A 452 -28.23 9.96 18.39
CA GLN A 452 -28.67 10.32 19.75
C GLN A 452 -29.52 11.60 19.81
N GLY A 453 -29.65 12.34 18.70
CA GLY A 453 -30.42 13.59 18.65
C GLY A 453 -29.78 14.76 19.40
N LEU A 454 -28.47 14.70 19.67
CA LEU A 454 -27.69 15.80 20.25
C LEU A 454 -27.49 16.94 19.26
N ILE A 455 -27.44 16.63 17.95
CA ILE A 455 -27.40 17.60 16.86
C ILE A 455 -28.36 17.22 15.72
N SER A 456 -28.87 18.22 14.99
CA SER A 456 -29.64 17.96 13.79
C SER A 456 -28.75 17.47 12.64
N ALA A 457 -29.29 16.67 11.72
CA ALA A 457 -28.59 16.27 10.49
C ALA A 457 -28.17 17.46 9.58
N LYS A 458 -28.71 18.67 9.81
CA LYS A 458 -28.23 19.92 9.18
C LYS A 458 -26.97 20.42 9.88
N ALA A 459 -26.96 20.46 11.21
CA ALA A 459 -25.76 20.80 12.00
C ALA A 459 -24.63 19.80 11.77
N GLY A 460 -24.93 18.50 11.69
CA GLY A 460 -23.93 17.46 11.38
C GLY A 460 -23.18 17.70 10.07
N LYS A 461 -23.85 18.21 9.02
CA LYS A 461 -23.17 18.62 7.77
C LYS A 461 -22.21 19.80 7.97
N ASN A 462 -22.58 20.76 8.82
CA ASN A 462 -21.67 21.85 9.16
C ASN A 462 -20.45 21.35 9.96
N VAL A 463 -20.63 20.38 10.86
CA VAL A 463 -19.51 19.74 11.59
C VAL A 463 -18.59 18.99 10.63
N ILE A 464 -19.11 18.25 9.64
CA ILE A 464 -18.26 17.64 8.59
C ILE A 464 -17.42 18.69 7.88
N ASN A 465 -18.01 19.83 7.50
CA ASN A 465 -17.26 20.91 6.86
C ASN A 465 -16.13 21.43 7.77
N GLN A 466 -16.39 21.67 9.07
CA GLN A 466 -15.34 22.10 10.01
C GLN A 466 -14.24 21.04 10.17
N MET A 467 -14.58 19.75 10.25
CA MET A 467 -13.59 18.66 10.31
C MET A 467 -12.73 18.57 9.04
N VAL A 468 -13.32 18.81 7.85
CA VAL A 468 -12.61 18.85 6.55
C VAL A 468 -11.81 20.14 6.36
N GLU A 469 -12.22 21.24 7.00
CA GLU A 469 -11.48 22.50 7.10
C GLU A 469 -10.33 22.44 8.13
N GLY A 470 -10.11 21.29 8.77
CA GLY A 470 -8.96 21.02 9.65
C GLY A 470 -9.23 21.10 11.16
N ASP A 471 -10.49 21.19 11.60
CA ASP A 471 -10.83 21.17 13.03
C ASP A 471 -10.69 19.75 13.62
N SER A 472 -9.56 19.51 14.30
CA SER A 472 -9.22 18.21 14.89
C SER A 472 -9.88 17.91 16.23
N ARG A 473 -10.75 18.81 16.73
CA ARG A 473 -11.43 18.65 18.03
C ARG A 473 -12.50 17.55 17.99
N SER A 474 -13.01 17.15 19.16
CA SER A 474 -14.12 16.21 19.23
C SER A 474 -15.41 16.84 18.72
N THR A 475 -16.32 16.01 18.19
CA THR A 475 -17.67 16.44 17.78
C THR A 475 -18.36 17.26 18.87
N SER A 476 -18.26 16.83 20.13
CA SER A 476 -18.80 17.53 21.30
C SER A 476 -18.28 18.97 21.45
N GLU A 477 -16.97 19.19 21.35
CA GLU A 477 -16.38 20.52 21.53
C GLU A 477 -16.78 21.50 20.41
N ILE A 478 -16.80 21.02 19.16
CA ILE A 478 -17.24 21.81 18.00
C ILE A 478 -18.72 22.19 18.15
N VAL A 479 -19.54 21.26 18.65
CA VAL A 479 -21.00 21.44 18.83
C VAL A 479 -21.32 22.38 20.00
N GLU A 480 -20.53 22.38 21.07
CA GLU A 480 -20.71 23.28 22.21
C GLU A 480 -20.20 24.70 21.91
N GLU A 481 -19.01 24.86 21.31
CA GLU A 481 -18.47 26.17 20.90
C GLU A 481 -19.39 26.89 19.90
N LYS A 482 -19.93 26.16 18.92
CA LYS A 482 -20.79 26.73 17.86
C LYS A 482 -22.28 26.79 18.25
N GLU A 483 -22.63 26.42 19.49
CA GLU A 483 -24.02 26.35 19.99
C GLU A 483 -24.97 25.46 19.15
N TRP A 484 -24.44 24.46 18.43
CA TRP A 484 -25.21 23.60 17.52
C TRP A 484 -25.96 22.46 18.21
N ARG A 485 -25.77 22.29 19.52
CA ARG A 485 -26.50 21.33 20.37
C ARG A 485 -28.00 21.58 20.29
N GLN A 486 -28.78 20.50 20.11
CA GLN A 486 -30.23 20.61 20.06
C GLN A 486 -30.83 20.97 21.43
N MET A 487 -31.88 21.78 21.40
CA MET A 487 -32.69 22.13 22.55
C MET A 487 -33.69 20.99 22.81
N ASP A 488 -33.50 20.29 23.91
CA ASP A 488 -34.37 19.24 24.47
C ASP A 488 -35.19 19.74 25.68
N ASN A 489 -34.81 20.89 26.25
CA ASN A 489 -35.50 21.54 27.38
C ASN A 489 -36.98 21.82 27.06
N GLN A 490 -37.87 21.07 27.70
CA GLN A 490 -39.32 21.19 27.52
C GLN A 490 -39.88 22.56 27.92
N CYS A 491 -39.22 23.29 28.83
CA CYS A 491 -39.68 24.62 29.25
C CYS A 491 -39.45 25.67 28.15
N GLU A 492 -38.27 25.69 27.53
CA GLU A 492 -37.93 26.60 26.43
C GLU A 492 -38.75 26.28 25.16
N LEU A 493 -38.85 25.00 24.81
CA LEU A 493 -39.71 24.55 23.69
C LEU A 493 -41.19 24.89 23.94
N GLY A 494 -41.66 24.83 25.19
CA GLY A 494 -42.98 25.28 25.61
C GLY A 494 -43.20 26.77 25.38
N GLN A 495 -42.27 27.63 25.85
CA GLN A 495 -42.33 29.08 25.65
C GLN A 495 -42.37 29.45 24.16
N MET A 496 -41.61 28.76 23.30
CA MET A 496 -41.66 28.95 21.84
C MET A 496 -43.01 28.53 21.24
N CYS A 497 -43.60 27.43 21.73
CA CYS A 497 -44.94 27.02 21.32
C CYS A 497 -45.99 28.08 21.69
N ASP A 498 -45.97 28.56 22.95
CA ASP A 498 -46.92 29.54 23.47
C ASP A 498 -46.80 30.91 22.80
N ALA A 499 -45.60 31.28 22.33
CA ALA A 499 -45.39 32.50 21.53
C ALA A 499 -45.90 32.37 20.08
N ILE A 500 -45.79 31.19 19.46
CA ILE A 500 -46.05 30.99 18.02
C ILE A 500 -47.48 30.53 17.73
N ILE A 501 -48.06 29.65 18.56
CA ILE A 501 -49.39 29.08 18.33
C ILE A 501 -50.51 30.14 18.24
N PRO A 502 -50.56 31.17 19.13
CA PRO A 502 -51.58 32.22 19.06
C PRO A 502 -51.54 33.08 17.79
N GLN A 503 -50.40 33.14 17.09
CA GLN A 503 -50.24 33.92 15.86
C GLN A 503 -50.97 33.30 14.66
N TYR A 504 -51.35 32.02 14.73
CA TYR A 504 -52.00 31.29 13.64
C TYR A 504 -53.33 30.64 14.07
N PRO A 505 -54.32 31.42 14.54
CA PRO A 505 -55.57 30.88 15.09
C PRO A 505 -56.35 30.03 14.08
N ASP A 506 -56.29 30.35 12.79
CA ASP A 506 -56.95 29.55 11.74
C ASP A 506 -56.27 28.20 11.48
N LYS A 507 -54.99 28.05 11.85
CA LYS A 507 -54.30 26.75 11.84
C LYS A 507 -54.72 25.92 13.06
N VAL A 508 -54.89 26.54 14.23
CA VAL A 508 -55.46 25.88 15.43
C VAL A 508 -56.88 25.35 15.17
N LYS A 509 -57.74 26.14 14.51
CA LYS A 509 -59.10 25.71 14.07
C LYS A 509 -59.10 24.50 13.13
N ILE A 510 -58.01 24.20 12.43
CA ILE A 510 -57.90 23.02 11.56
C ILE A 510 -57.48 21.78 12.37
N VAL A 511 -56.64 21.93 13.40
CA VAL A 511 -56.36 20.85 14.36
C VAL A 511 -57.60 20.52 15.20
N GLN A 512 -58.37 21.53 15.60
CA GLN A 512 -59.70 21.38 16.25
C GLN A 512 -60.69 20.56 15.40
N LYS A 513 -60.54 20.55 14.07
CA LYS A 513 -61.31 19.73 13.12
C LYS A 513 -60.68 18.35 12.86
N GLY A 514 -59.78 17.89 13.72
CA GLY A 514 -59.13 16.56 13.68
C GLY A 514 -57.94 16.44 12.73
N SER A 515 -57.53 17.50 12.02
CA SER A 515 -56.45 17.41 11.02
C SER A 515 -55.07 17.66 11.63
N VAL A 516 -54.47 16.59 12.16
CA VAL A 516 -53.10 16.59 12.72
C VAL A 516 -52.00 16.94 11.71
N ARG A 517 -52.29 16.95 10.39
CA ARG A 517 -51.32 17.33 9.34
C ARG A 517 -50.79 18.76 9.51
N VAL A 518 -51.55 19.64 10.17
CA VAL A 518 -51.14 21.03 10.43
C VAL A 518 -50.06 21.15 11.53
N LEU A 519 -49.83 20.10 12.32
CA LEU A 519 -48.74 20.08 13.31
C LEU A 519 -47.36 20.24 12.64
N GLY A 520 -47.18 19.72 11.41
CA GLY A 520 -45.96 19.93 10.63
C GLY A 520 -45.71 21.40 10.24
N PHE A 521 -46.75 22.23 10.13
CA PHE A 521 -46.61 23.67 9.90
C PHE A 521 -46.10 24.38 11.15
N PHE A 522 -46.66 24.06 12.33
CA PHE A 522 -46.20 24.64 13.60
C PHE A 522 -44.77 24.21 13.93
N GLY A 523 -44.45 22.92 13.74
CA GLY A 523 -43.08 22.42 13.84
C GLY A 523 -42.13 23.16 12.89
N GLY A 524 -42.56 23.45 11.65
CA GLY A 524 -41.79 24.26 10.70
C GLY A 524 -41.52 25.69 11.17
N GLN A 525 -42.46 26.36 11.84
CA GLN A 525 -42.22 27.71 12.40
C GLN A 525 -41.31 27.67 13.62
N ILE A 526 -41.49 26.70 14.53
CA ILE A 526 -40.66 26.58 15.73
C ILE A 526 -39.23 26.15 15.37
N MET A 527 -39.06 25.30 14.36
CA MET A 527 -37.74 24.99 13.76
C MET A 527 -37.10 26.21 13.06
N LYS A 528 -37.89 27.17 12.57
CA LYS A 528 -37.36 28.42 12.00
C LYS A 528 -36.91 29.38 13.11
N GLU A 529 -37.73 29.56 14.14
CA GLU A 529 -37.46 30.47 15.26
C GLU A 529 -36.25 30.01 16.09
N SER A 530 -36.16 28.71 16.39
CA SER A 530 -34.99 28.09 17.03
C SER A 530 -33.76 27.95 16.10
N GLN A 531 -33.80 28.50 14.88
CA GLN A 531 -32.76 28.40 13.85
C GLN A 531 -32.37 26.95 13.45
N GLY A 532 -33.19 25.97 13.83
CA GLY A 532 -32.97 24.52 13.66
C GLY A 532 -32.43 23.80 14.90
N ARG A 533 -32.34 24.48 16.06
CA ARG A 533 -31.88 23.89 17.33
C ARG A 533 -32.94 23.03 18.02
N ALA A 534 -34.24 23.28 17.87
CA ALA A 534 -35.26 22.44 18.50
C ALA A 534 -35.13 20.95 18.08
N ASN A 535 -35.12 20.01 19.04
CA ASN A 535 -35.18 18.59 18.70
C ASN A 535 -36.58 18.24 18.14
N PRO A 536 -36.70 17.74 16.90
CA PRO A 536 -38.00 17.60 16.24
C PRO A 536 -38.88 16.50 16.86
N VAL A 537 -38.28 15.49 17.49
CA VAL A 537 -39.03 14.39 18.15
C VAL A 537 -39.60 14.89 19.48
N ALA A 538 -38.76 15.51 20.31
CA ALA A 538 -39.20 16.11 21.58
C ALA A 538 -40.26 17.19 21.37
N LEU A 539 -40.04 18.07 20.37
CA LEU A 539 -40.98 19.12 19.99
C LEU A 539 -42.36 18.56 19.58
N ILE A 540 -42.40 17.59 18.67
CA ILE A 540 -43.66 17.13 18.07
C ILE A 540 -44.48 16.30 19.05
N PHE A 541 -43.86 15.39 19.82
CA PHE A 541 -44.60 14.42 20.61
C PHE A 541 -45.00 14.89 22.01
N SER A 542 -44.24 15.78 22.67
CA SER A 542 -44.57 16.25 24.02
C SER A 542 -45.05 17.70 24.06
N THR A 543 -44.19 18.67 23.75
CA THR A 543 -44.45 20.09 24.00
C THR A 543 -45.47 20.69 23.04
N MET A 544 -45.27 20.56 21.72
CA MET A 544 -46.18 21.17 20.74
C MET A 544 -47.58 20.55 20.78
N MET A 545 -47.69 19.23 20.99
CA MET A 545 -49.00 18.60 21.15
C MET A 545 -49.73 19.11 22.39
N THR A 546 -49.05 19.22 23.54
CA THR A 546 -49.64 19.77 24.78
C THR A 546 -50.05 21.23 24.61
N ALA A 547 -49.22 22.08 24.00
CA ALA A 547 -49.54 23.49 23.80
C ALA A 547 -50.70 23.69 22.80
N VAL A 548 -50.71 22.97 21.66
CA VAL A 548 -51.81 23.03 20.69
C VAL A 548 -53.11 22.48 21.30
N MET A 549 -53.07 21.36 22.03
CA MET A 549 -54.26 20.83 22.70
C MET A 549 -54.75 21.74 23.82
N THR A 550 -53.87 22.41 24.56
CA THR A 550 -54.24 23.42 25.55
C THR A 550 -54.92 24.62 24.88
N ALA A 551 -54.39 25.12 23.77
CA ALA A 551 -55.02 26.20 23.00
C ALA A 551 -56.39 25.80 22.42
N VAL A 552 -56.51 24.58 21.87
CA VAL A 552 -57.79 24.04 21.38
C VAL A 552 -58.80 23.88 22.52
N MET A 553 -58.40 23.31 23.66
CA MET A 553 -59.29 23.11 24.82
C MET A 553 -59.72 24.45 25.43
N THR A 554 -58.82 25.43 25.57
CA THR A 554 -59.18 26.78 26.02
C THR A 554 -60.18 27.45 25.05
N ALA A 555 -59.94 27.35 23.74
CA ALA A 555 -60.86 27.91 22.75
C ALA A 555 -62.23 27.22 22.74
N VAL A 556 -62.27 25.89 22.84
CA VAL A 556 -63.51 25.09 22.96
C VAL A 556 -64.23 25.43 24.26
N MET A 557 -63.57 25.38 25.41
CA MET A 557 -64.18 25.65 26.71
C MET A 557 -64.68 27.09 26.80
N THR A 558 -63.96 28.06 26.25
CA THR A 558 -64.42 29.47 26.21
C THR A 558 -65.65 29.63 25.31
N ALA A 559 -65.66 29.02 24.11
CA ALA A 559 -66.81 29.08 23.21
C ALA A 559 -68.04 28.33 23.77
N VAL A 560 -67.84 27.18 24.41
CA VAL A 560 -68.91 26.41 25.06
C VAL A 560 -69.41 27.13 26.30
N MET A 561 -68.54 27.65 27.18
CA MET A 561 -68.96 28.50 28.31
C MET A 561 -69.75 29.71 27.83
N ALA A 562 -69.27 30.44 26.82
CA ALA A 562 -69.96 31.62 26.31
C ALA A 562 -71.33 31.29 25.70
N THR A 563 -71.42 30.24 24.88
CA THR A 563 -72.69 29.85 24.24
C THR A 563 -73.67 29.22 25.23
N VAL A 564 -73.21 28.40 26.18
CA VAL A 564 -74.04 27.81 27.24
C VAL A 564 -74.49 28.89 28.23
N MET A 565 -73.60 29.77 28.70
CA MET A 565 -74.02 30.91 29.55
C MET A 565 -75.00 31.82 28.80
N ALA A 566 -74.75 32.17 27.54
CA ALA A 566 -75.66 33.01 26.77
C ALA A 566 -77.03 32.33 26.56
N ALA A 567 -77.06 31.04 26.20
CA ALA A 567 -78.30 30.30 26.01
C ALA A 567 -79.07 30.08 27.32
N VAL A 568 -78.39 29.75 28.42
CA VAL A 568 -79.01 29.59 29.75
C VAL A 568 -79.49 30.93 30.28
N MET A 569 -78.68 31.99 30.23
CA MET A 569 -79.12 33.35 30.60
C MET A 569 -80.33 33.79 29.76
N ALA A 570 -80.28 33.63 28.43
CA ALA A 570 -81.36 34.06 27.55
C ALA A 570 -82.64 33.25 27.77
N THR A 571 -82.57 31.92 27.91
CA THR A 571 -83.76 31.08 28.15
C THR A 571 -84.34 31.27 29.54
N VAL A 572 -83.50 31.39 30.58
CA VAL A 572 -83.97 31.67 31.95
C VAL A 572 -84.54 33.08 32.05
N MET A 573 -83.86 34.11 31.53
CA MET A 573 -84.42 35.47 31.52
C MET A 573 -85.70 35.56 30.67
N ALA A 574 -85.77 34.90 29.51
CA ALA A 574 -86.98 34.91 28.68
C ALA A 574 -88.15 34.17 29.35
N ALA A 575 -87.92 33.02 29.99
CA ALA A 575 -88.95 32.29 30.71
C ALA A 575 -89.46 33.07 31.94
N VAL A 576 -88.55 33.67 32.71
CA VAL A 576 -88.90 34.53 33.87
C VAL A 576 -89.61 35.80 33.40
N MET A 577 -89.10 36.51 32.40
CA MET A 577 -89.75 37.69 31.83
C MET A 577 -91.13 37.35 31.28
N ALA A 578 -91.28 36.29 30.48
CA ALA A 578 -92.55 35.93 29.86
C ALA A 578 -93.61 35.52 30.89
N THR A 579 -93.26 34.71 31.89
CA THR A 579 -94.20 34.31 32.95
C THR A 579 -94.61 35.49 33.84
N VAL A 580 -93.66 36.37 34.21
CA VAL A 580 -93.95 37.57 35.01
C VAL A 580 -94.73 38.60 34.21
N MET A 581 -94.34 38.93 32.97
CA MET A 581 -95.10 39.88 32.14
C MET A 581 -96.49 39.34 31.78
N ALA A 582 -96.65 38.07 31.42
CA ALA A 582 -97.96 37.54 31.04
C ALA A 582 -98.96 37.56 32.21
N THR A 583 -98.52 37.16 33.41
CA THR A 583 -99.37 37.19 34.62
C THR A 583 -99.73 38.62 35.03
N VAL A 584 -98.77 39.56 34.99
CA VAL A 584 -99.02 40.97 35.32
C VAL A 584 -99.88 41.67 34.25
N MET A 585 -99.56 41.51 32.96
CA MET A 585 -100.34 42.11 31.86
C MET A 585 -101.77 41.59 31.82
N ALA A 586 -102.02 40.30 32.04
CA ALA A 586 -103.37 39.75 32.05
C ALA A 586 -104.23 40.39 33.16
N ALA A 587 -103.68 40.53 34.37
CA ALA A 587 -104.38 41.16 35.50
C ALA A 587 -104.67 42.66 35.26
N VAL A 588 -103.72 43.38 34.67
CA VAL A 588 -103.86 44.83 34.38
C VAL A 588 -104.78 45.07 33.19
N MET A 589 -104.66 44.33 32.09
CA MET A 589 -105.57 44.46 30.94
C MET A 589 -107.02 44.19 31.32
N ALA A 590 -107.30 43.12 32.08
CA ALA A 590 -108.66 42.76 32.46
C ALA A 590 -109.36 43.85 33.29
N THR A 591 -108.62 44.52 34.18
CA THR A 591 -109.15 45.59 35.05
C THR A 591 -109.28 46.94 34.31
N VAL A 592 -108.35 47.27 33.41
CA VAL A 592 -108.37 48.52 32.65
C VAL A 592 -109.37 48.50 31.48
N MET A 593 -109.45 47.41 30.69
CA MET A 593 -110.43 47.33 29.59
C MET A 593 -111.88 47.41 30.09
N ALA A 594 -112.21 46.71 31.18
CA ALA A 594 -113.56 46.70 31.74
C ALA A 594 -114.03 48.08 32.21
N THR A 595 -113.12 48.88 32.79
CA THR A 595 -113.43 50.23 33.28
C THR A 595 -113.48 51.26 32.15
N VAL A 596 -112.60 51.19 31.15
CA VAL A 596 -112.56 52.14 30.03
C VAL A 596 -113.71 51.92 29.03
N MET A 597 -114.02 50.68 28.65
CA MET A 597 -115.14 50.38 27.73
C MET A 597 -116.48 50.92 28.23
N ALA A 598 -116.76 50.77 29.52
CA ALA A 598 -117.99 51.24 30.15
C ALA A 598 -118.14 52.77 30.06
N ALA A 599 -117.04 53.52 30.26
CA ALA A 599 -117.04 54.98 30.16
C ALA A 599 -117.23 55.49 28.72
N VAL A 600 -116.57 54.86 27.74
CA VAL A 600 -116.62 55.30 26.34
C VAL A 600 -118.00 55.06 25.71
N MET A 601 -118.63 53.90 25.98
CA MET A 601 -119.98 53.59 25.48
C MET A 601 -121.05 54.61 25.94
N ALA A 602 -120.93 55.09 27.18
CA ALA A 602 -121.83 56.11 27.72
C ALA A 602 -121.66 57.47 27.02
N ALA A 603 -120.43 57.86 26.67
CA ALA A 603 -120.15 59.12 25.99
C ALA A 603 -120.71 59.16 24.56
N VAL A 604 -120.45 58.11 23.76
CA VAL A 604 -120.77 58.08 22.32
C VAL A 604 -122.27 58.18 22.02
N MET A 605 -123.12 57.57 22.86
CA MET A 605 -124.59 57.66 22.72
C MET A 605 -125.14 59.08 22.83
N THR A 606 -124.39 60.04 23.37
CA THR A 606 -124.87 61.41 23.65
C THR A 606 -124.69 62.37 22.46
N ALA A 607 -123.97 61.97 21.40
CA ALA A 607 -123.42 62.91 20.41
C ALA A 607 -124.07 62.88 19.01
N THR A 608 -125.04 62.02 18.73
CA THR A 608 -125.44 61.64 17.35
C THR A 608 -126.65 62.37 16.75
N VAL A 609 -127.04 63.54 17.28
CA VAL A 609 -128.22 64.29 16.79
C VAL A 609 -127.90 65.78 16.55
N THR A 610 -127.38 66.13 15.36
CA THR A 610 -127.76 67.35 14.59
C THR A 610 -127.04 67.48 13.23
N THR A 611 -127.74 68.08 12.25
CA THR A 611 -127.25 68.54 10.92
C THR A 611 -126.85 67.48 9.89
N LYS A 612 -126.73 67.91 8.62
CA LYS A 612 -127.04 67.12 7.41
C LYS A 612 -126.44 67.78 6.14
N ASP A 613 -126.64 67.12 4.98
CA ASP A 613 -126.54 67.64 3.60
C ASP A 613 -125.12 67.87 3.01
N CYS A 614 -124.86 67.73 1.69
CA CYS A 614 -125.44 66.86 0.65
C CYS A 614 -124.55 66.84 -0.64
N ASN A 615 -124.45 65.69 -1.34
CA ASN A 615 -123.85 65.47 -2.69
C ASN A 615 -122.31 65.75 -2.85
N SER A 616 -121.57 65.19 -3.83
CA SER A 616 -121.90 64.34 -5.01
C SER A 616 -120.85 63.24 -5.30
N PHE A 617 -121.23 62.21 -6.10
CA PHE A 617 -120.36 61.21 -6.78
C PHE A 617 -119.40 61.88 -7.81
N SER A 618 -118.36 61.25 -8.43
CA SER A 618 -117.97 59.83 -8.67
C SER A 618 -116.40 59.75 -8.70
N ILE A 619 -115.64 58.65 -8.59
CA ILE A 619 -115.79 57.17 -8.73
C ILE A 619 -115.69 56.65 -10.19
N SER A 620 -115.07 55.46 -10.38
CA SER A 620 -114.58 54.78 -11.62
C SER A 620 -113.13 55.17 -12.05
N ASP A 621 -112.23 54.27 -12.48
CA ASP A 621 -112.27 52.80 -12.62
C ASP A 621 -110.95 52.11 -12.18
N TRP A 622 -111.07 50.92 -11.58
CA TRP A 622 -109.97 49.95 -11.39
C TRP A 622 -110.50 48.52 -11.50
N GLY A 623 -110.14 47.83 -12.57
CA GLY A 623 -110.12 46.36 -12.67
C GLY A 623 -108.74 45.95 -13.19
N GLY A 624 -108.14 44.82 -12.79
CA GLY A 624 -108.69 43.66 -12.08
C GLY A 624 -108.53 42.41 -12.95
N GLY A 625 -107.83 41.35 -12.52
CA GLY A 625 -107.08 41.14 -11.28
C GLY A 625 -106.66 39.66 -11.18
N ASN A 626 -106.18 39.23 -10.00
CA ASN A 626 -106.01 37.82 -9.60
C ASN A 626 -104.98 36.97 -10.39
N LEU A 627 -104.33 35.93 -9.86
CA LEU A 627 -104.26 35.26 -8.53
C LEU A 627 -102.78 34.86 -8.30
N SER A 628 -102.16 35.15 -7.16
CA SER A 628 -101.89 34.23 -6.02
C SER A 628 -101.16 32.91 -6.37
N SER A 629 -100.21 32.39 -5.58
CA SER A 629 -99.56 32.88 -4.34
C SER A 629 -98.42 31.93 -3.96
N SER A 630 -97.41 32.44 -3.24
CA SER A 630 -96.39 31.63 -2.56
C SER A 630 -96.54 31.73 -1.04
N HIS A 631 -96.54 30.58 -0.33
CA HIS A 631 -95.86 30.35 0.97
C HIS A 631 -96.06 28.90 1.46
N ASP A 632 -94.94 28.31 1.90
CA ASP A 632 -94.71 27.43 3.06
C ASP A 632 -95.74 26.39 3.54
N GLY A 633 -95.28 25.13 3.53
CA GLY A 633 -95.01 24.42 4.79
C GLY A 633 -95.90 23.22 5.16
N LYS A 634 -95.47 22.52 6.24
CA LYS A 634 -96.11 21.36 6.90
C LYS A 634 -95.95 20.00 6.19
N ASP A 635 -95.88 18.84 6.87
CA ASP A 635 -95.62 18.56 8.30
C ASP A 635 -95.17 17.09 8.51
N ALA A 636 -94.77 16.75 9.75
CA ALA A 636 -94.89 15.44 10.43
C ALA A 636 -94.23 14.15 9.87
N GLN A 637 -93.16 13.73 10.56
CA GLN A 637 -92.98 12.44 11.29
C GLN A 637 -93.37 11.04 10.71
N ARG A 638 -92.44 10.10 11.01
CA ARG A 638 -92.60 8.67 11.42
C ARG A 638 -92.70 7.54 10.36
N GLN A 639 -91.61 6.74 10.40
CA GLN A 639 -91.56 5.27 10.60
C GLN A 639 -91.66 4.26 9.43
N ASP A 640 -90.72 3.30 9.57
CA ASP A 640 -90.80 1.86 9.36
C ASP A 640 -90.77 1.20 7.95
N CYS A 641 -89.65 0.49 7.76
CA CYS A 641 -89.55 -0.90 7.29
C CYS A 641 -89.53 -1.28 5.79
N PHE A 642 -88.47 -2.05 5.48
CA PHE A 642 -88.42 -3.28 4.68
C PHE A 642 -88.25 -3.25 3.13
N GLU A 643 -87.09 -3.82 2.74
CA GLU A 643 -86.86 -4.89 1.74
C GLU A 643 -86.78 -4.66 0.20
N MET A 644 -85.88 -5.50 -0.36
CA MET A 644 -85.84 -6.16 -1.68
C MET A 644 -85.68 -5.39 -3.01
N HIS A 645 -84.49 -5.61 -3.60
CA HIS A 645 -84.21 -6.17 -4.95
C HIS A 645 -84.62 -5.49 -6.29
N ASP A 646 -83.66 -5.62 -7.22
CA ASP A 646 -83.77 -5.91 -8.66
C ASP A 646 -83.93 -4.84 -9.77
N GLU A 647 -82.94 -4.92 -10.67
CA GLU A 647 -83.02 -4.94 -12.15
C GLU A 647 -83.32 -3.69 -13.03
N LYS A 648 -82.45 -3.57 -14.08
CA LYS A 648 -82.75 -3.20 -15.49
C LYS A 648 -83.13 -1.73 -15.82
N VAL A 649 -82.85 -1.18 -17.03
CA VAL A 649 -81.88 -1.53 -18.10
C VAL A 649 -81.63 -0.33 -19.04
N GLY A 650 -80.44 -0.25 -19.65
CA GLY A 650 -80.18 0.44 -20.94
C GLY A 650 -79.99 1.97 -20.93
N GLY A 651 -79.19 2.56 -21.85
CA GLY A 651 -78.29 1.93 -22.83
C GLY A 651 -77.76 2.89 -23.93
N LEU A 652 -76.83 2.38 -24.75
CA LEU A 652 -76.37 2.91 -26.07
C LEU A 652 -75.54 4.23 -26.05
N VAL A 653 -74.21 4.18 -26.35
CA VAL A 653 -73.55 4.38 -27.68
C VAL A 653 -73.14 5.86 -27.92
N TRP A 654 -71.97 6.25 -28.46
CA TRP A 654 -71.04 5.57 -29.40
C TRP A 654 -69.52 5.87 -29.19
N SER A 655 -68.71 4.86 -29.52
CA SER A 655 -67.35 4.81 -30.12
C SER A 655 -66.39 6.01 -30.21
N CYS A 656 -65.12 5.77 -29.81
CA CYS A 656 -63.84 5.94 -30.53
C CYS A 656 -62.69 6.43 -29.60
N GLU A 657 -61.42 6.00 -29.70
CA GLU A 657 -60.83 4.80 -30.33
C GLU A 657 -59.40 4.56 -29.81
N GLU A 658 -59.11 3.30 -29.46
CA GLU A 658 -57.80 2.60 -29.37
C GLU A 658 -56.55 3.17 -28.64
N GLU A 659 -55.84 2.38 -27.82
CA GLU A 659 -56.05 0.97 -27.35
C GLU A 659 -55.53 0.80 -25.91
N LYS A 660 -54.25 0.63 -25.56
CA LYS A 660 -53.05 0.15 -26.28
C LYS A 660 -52.20 -0.74 -25.34
N ARG A 661 -51.15 -1.37 -25.88
CA ARG A 661 -50.61 -2.67 -25.39
C ARG A 661 -49.44 -2.59 -24.41
N ASN A 662 -49.03 -3.66 -23.70
CA ASN A 662 -49.67 -4.83 -23.03
C ASN A 662 -48.53 -5.78 -22.59
N LYS A 663 -48.60 -6.41 -21.39
CA LYS A 663 -47.95 -7.70 -21.03
C LYS A 663 -46.39 -7.79 -21.11
N ALA A 664 -45.75 -8.89 -20.67
CA ALA A 664 -45.89 -9.70 -19.45
C ALA A 664 -44.73 -10.73 -19.31
N ALA A 665 -44.37 -11.07 -18.07
CA ALA A 665 -43.87 -12.36 -17.57
C ALA A 665 -42.59 -13.05 -18.13
N ALA A 666 -42.00 -13.85 -17.23
CA ALA A 666 -41.23 -15.09 -17.46
C ALA A 666 -39.82 -15.06 -18.12
N SER A 667 -38.80 -15.06 -17.24
CA SER A 667 -37.84 -16.16 -17.00
C SER A 667 -36.95 -16.76 -18.13
N ALA A 668 -35.70 -17.00 -17.73
CA ALA A 668 -34.78 -18.10 -18.11
C ALA A 668 -33.69 -17.89 -19.20
N LYS A 669 -32.45 -17.93 -18.68
CA LYS A 669 -31.26 -18.70 -19.14
C LYS A 669 -30.32 -18.19 -20.25
N LEU A 670 -29.04 -18.23 -19.83
CA LEU A 670 -27.81 -18.62 -20.54
C LEU A 670 -27.02 -17.57 -21.33
N ALA A 671 -25.70 -17.78 -21.25
CA ALA A 671 -24.57 -16.99 -21.75
C ALA A 671 -24.07 -17.60 -23.10
N PRO A 672 -22.92 -17.24 -23.70
CA PRO A 672 -21.67 -16.73 -23.09
C PRO A 672 -21.65 -15.24 -22.75
#